data_AF-A0A662N327-F1
#
_entry.id   AF-A0A662N327-F1
#
_cell.length_a   1.000
_cell.length_b   1.000
_cell.length_c   1.000
_cell.angle_alpha   90.00
_cell.angle_beta   90.00
_cell.angle_gamma   90.00
#
_symmetry.space_group_name_H-M   'P 1'
#
loop_
_entity.id
_entity.type
_entity.pdbx_description
1 polymer ?
#
loop_
_entity_poly.entity_id
_entity_poly.type
_entity_poly.pdbx_seq_one_letter_code
_entity_poly.pdbx_strand_id
1 'polypeptide(L)'
;PGGFRLRYGRARTAGLASIAIHPATMVVVESFLAVGTQLKTERPGKAGVVTPCESIDGPSVLLKNGDFIRIKSAKEAEELKDTIERIVDLGDILIPVGEFLENNHPLMEGAYTEEWWEMEAKEALYLKEAGLKDVESPYRKLLRLADIKNEITETVRSELLKEAGASDTEERKRKFEEELEKGIKRRLKEFYDSLLAELADADRFLESITLPQLNSFDDALKFSREEGVALHPRYTLLWHDLRPPEIIKLREYLLNSSRVEGVELHIKKDDSIKEMLLTLGAFHRERDGEIILKDLAGALYVPLGLAPEGERLVPVRNPPPGWEGMDPVRLVSHLAGVTIRKRAPTRIGGRMGRPEKAAMRKMKPPVHGLFAVGTEGGPQRLVQNAAERGRAYVNLRRRTCPKCGFQEIYLKCRKCGALTRPLKRHSDNRDDSNWPLNVKEELERAARTLGLKESDLPKVKGVRGLTSSERMPERLEKAILRSLNEVFVFKDGTARYDMTDLPLTHFRPKEIGTSVETLRRLGYTQDVFGQELERDDQLLELKPQDIIINREGGVYLTKVARFIDEMLVKMYGLEPYYKAEKPEDLVGHLILGLAPHTSAGVLGRLIGYSDIQGCLAHPFFHASKRRNCDGDEDAVMLLLDALINFSRSFLPESRGGRMDAPLVVSTVIRPEEIDKEAHNIDVAWGYPVDFYYLTTLSPPLEDLQYFLIQRLDTVKSRLGTPKMFCSFGFTHDTPDISAAPLSSAYKVLGNMVEKMETQFGLEERLRAVDESDVAERILSTHLIPDIMGNIRSFGTQTFRCTKCQKVYRRLPLTGRCTNRIGGKVCNNPLILTVHEGNIKKYTKIMKELAFKYSVSSYTRERVNIHMQTLESLFKHSVNKKEREGRRPAALKSLEAFL
;
A
#
# COMPACT_ATOMS: atom_id res chain seq x y z
N PRO A 1 23.85 7.27 -2.77
CA PRO A 1 23.56 6.23 -1.75
C PRO A 1 22.70 6.77 -0.59
N GLY A 2 21.82 5.93 -0.03
CA GLY A 2 20.95 6.29 1.11
C GLY A 2 19.48 5.83 1.00
N GLY A 3 19.05 5.36 -0.17
CA GLY A 3 17.71 4.78 -0.37
C GLY A 3 17.57 3.42 0.33
N PHE A 4 16.39 2.80 0.25
CA PHE A 4 16.15 1.49 0.86
C PHE A 4 17.09 0.43 0.29
N ARG A 5 17.67 -0.43 1.12
CA ARG A 5 18.57 -1.52 0.71
C ARG A 5 17.74 -2.74 0.35
N LEU A 6 17.88 -3.23 -0.89
CA LEU A 6 17.11 -4.39 -1.33
C LEU A 6 17.54 -5.65 -0.56
N ARG A 7 16.59 -6.25 0.15
CA ARG A 7 16.73 -7.58 0.75
C ARG A 7 15.67 -8.49 0.15
N TYR A 8 16.08 -9.64 -0.36
CA TYR A 8 15.15 -10.65 -0.83
C TYR A 8 14.57 -11.38 0.37
N GLY A 9 13.25 -11.45 0.44
CA GLY A 9 12.56 -12.24 1.44
C GLY A 9 11.08 -11.92 1.49
N ARG A 10 10.36 -12.68 2.30
CA ARG A 10 8.93 -12.54 2.46
C ARG A 10 8.60 -12.57 3.94
N ALA A 11 8.06 -11.47 4.43
CA ALA A 11 7.41 -11.43 5.73
C ALA A 11 6.05 -12.13 5.66
N ARG A 12 5.53 -12.61 6.79
CA ARG A 12 4.15 -13.15 6.85
C ARG A 12 3.07 -12.13 6.47
N THR A 13 3.40 -10.83 6.47
CA THR A 13 2.56 -9.71 6.01
C THR A 13 2.87 -9.25 4.58
N ALA A 14 3.75 -9.94 3.84
CA ALA A 14 4.23 -9.52 2.52
C ALA A 14 3.88 -10.53 1.40
N GLY A 15 4.03 -10.08 0.15
CA GLY A 15 3.61 -10.80 -1.08
C GLY A 15 2.32 -10.22 -1.66
N LEU A 16 1.98 -10.60 -2.90
CA LEU A 16 0.84 -10.05 -3.64
C LEU A 16 0.92 -8.50 -3.72
N ALA A 17 2.05 -7.98 -4.18
CA ALA A 17 2.45 -6.58 -4.20
C ALA A 17 2.80 -5.94 -2.85
N SER A 18 2.54 -6.58 -1.70
CA SER A 18 2.96 -6.02 -0.42
C SER A 18 4.46 -6.20 -0.15
N ILE A 19 5.07 -5.14 0.38
CA ILE A 19 6.48 -5.06 0.75
C ILE A 19 6.60 -4.81 2.25
N ALA A 20 7.72 -5.22 2.85
CA ALA A 20 7.96 -4.99 4.27
C ALA A 20 9.15 -4.05 4.51
N ILE A 21 9.02 -3.14 5.47
CA ILE A 21 10.11 -2.27 5.94
C ILE A 21 10.17 -2.27 7.46
N HIS A 22 11.30 -1.83 7.99
CA HIS A 22 11.48 -1.75 9.43
C HIS A 22 10.57 -0.68 10.05
N PRO A 23 9.86 -0.97 11.16
CA PRO A 23 8.98 0.00 11.83
C PRO A 23 9.67 1.31 12.24
N ALA A 24 10.93 1.23 12.68
CA ALA A 24 11.72 2.44 12.98
C ALA A 24 11.86 3.36 11.76
N THR A 25 11.99 2.81 10.56
CA THR A 25 12.04 3.62 9.33
C THR A 25 10.73 4.36 9.12
N MET A 26 9.59 3.72 9.37
CA MET A 26 8.26 4.36 9.28
C MET A 26 8.14 5.57 10.21
N VAL A 27 8.65 5.47 11.44
CA VAL A 27 8.64 6.57 12.43
C VAL A 27 9.59 7.69 12.02
N VAL A 28 10.84 7.35 11.66
CA VAL A 28 11.90 8.32 11.31
C VAL A 28 11.52 9.17 10.09
N VAL A 29 10.77 8.61 9.14
CA VAL A 29 10.24 9.36 7.98
C VAL A 29 8.95 10.13 8.33
N GLU A 30 8.93 10.75 9.51
CA GLU A 30 7.82 11.57 10.03
C GLU A 30 6.46 10.85 10.04
N SER A 31 6.45 9.52 10.18
CA SER A 31 5.23 8.70 10.12
C SER A 31 4.41 8.92 8.83
N PHE A 32 5.02 9.41 7.74
CA PHE A 32 4.35 9.46 6.43
C PHE A 32 4.08 8.05 5.90
N LEU A 33 4.96 7.12 6.21
CA LEU A 33 4.71 5.69 6.02
C LEU A 33 4.05 5.14 7.29
N ALA A 34 2.93 4.47 7.10
CA ALA A 34 2.19 3.73 8.10
C ALA A 34 1.79 2.37 7.52
N VAL A 35 1.39 1.44 8.38
CA VAL A 35 0.88 0.13 7.92
C VAL A 35 -0.33 0.35 7.01
N GLY A 36 -0.28 -0.17 5.77
CA GLY A 36 -1.33 0.07 4.78
C GLY A 36 -1.06 1.24 3.82
N THR A 37 0.02 2.00 4.02
CA THR A 37 0.39 3.08 3.09
C THR A 37 0.93 2.49 1.80
N GLN A 38 0.44 2.97 0.65
CA GLN A 38 0.99 2.60 -0.65
C GLN A 38 2.33 3.31 -0.85
N LEU A 39 3.39 2.57 -1.15
CA LEU A 39 4.68 3.09 -1.58
C LEU A 39 4.89 2.75 -3.06
N LYS A 40 5.08 3.78 -3.88
CA LYS A 40 5.45 3.62 -5.29
C LYS A 40 6.93 3.39 -5.41
N THR A 41 7.32 2.18 -5.80
CA THR A 41 8.70 1.76 -5.95
C THR A 41 9.18 1.97 -7.38
N GLU A 42 10.50 2.13 -7.54
CA GLU A 42 11.13 2.14 -8.87
C GLU A 42 11.09 0.76 -9.54
N ARG A 43 11.25 -0.31 -8.75
CA ARG A 43 11.35 -1.72 -9.17
C ARG A 43 11.02 -2.65 -7.98
N PRO A 44 10.65 -3.93 -8.20
CA PRO A 44 10.33 -4.56 -9.50
C PRO A 44 8.94 -4.17 -10.03
N GLY A 45 8.02 -3.78 -9.14
CA GLY A 45 6.65 -3.34 -9.47
C GLY A 45 6.45 -1.83 -9.36
N LYS A 46 5.26 -1.37 -9.75
CA LYS A 46 4.88 0.06 -9.75
C LYS A 46 4.57 0.62 -8.37
N ALA A 47 4.02 -0.22 -7.49
CA ALA A 47 3.62 0.14 -6.15
C ALA A 47 3.44 -1.12 -5.30
N GLY A 48 3.60 -0.96 -3.99
CA GLY A 48 3.29 -1.97 -3.01
C GLY A 48 2.78 -1.36 -1.72
N VAL A 49 1.95 -2.09 -0.98
CA VAL A 49 1.56 -1.66 0.37
C VAL A 49 2.64 -2.00 1.36
N VAL A 50 2.95 -1.02 2.21
CA VAL A 50 3.95 -1.11 3.26
C VAL A 50 3.40 -1.88 4.47
N THR A 51 4.14 -2.89 4.91
CA THR A 51 3.92 -3.64 6.15
C THR A 51 5.16 -3.68 7.03
N PRO A 52 5.03 -3.94 8.35
CA PRO A 52 6.17 -3.93 9.25
C PRO A 52 6.94 -5.26 9.27
N CYS A 53 8.26 -5.17 9.36
CA CYS A 53 9.15 -6.30 9.64
C CYS A 53 10.29 -5.85 10.55
N GLU A 54 10.29 -6.29 11.82
CA GLU A 54 11.30 -5.85 12.80
C GLU A 54 12.62 -6.63 12.70
N SER A 55 12.64 -7.79 12.05
CA SER A 55 13.85 -8.62 11.92
C SER A 55 14.90 -8.09 10.94
N ILE A 56 14.55 -7.13 10.07
CA ILE A 56 15.48 -6.55 9.09
C ILE A 56 16.19 -5.31 9.67
N ASP A 57 17.23 -4.81 9.02
CA ASP A 57 17.95 -3.64 9.51
C ASP A 57 17.11 -2.35 9.37
N GLY A 58 16.97 -1.60 10.46
CA GLY A 58 16.36 -0.26 10.50
C GLY A 58 17.24 0.86 9.92
N PRO A 59 16.78 2.13 10.04
CA PRO A 59 17.44 3.28 9.44
C PRO A 59 18.72 3.64 10.19
N SER A 60 19.69 4.20 9.45
CA SER A 60 20.92 4.74 10.01
C SER A 60 20.85 6.26 10.06
N VAL A 61 21.06 6.83 11.24
CA VAL A 61 20.83 8.26 11.52
C VAL A 61 22.04 8.90 12.18
N LEU A 62 22.32 10.13 11.80
CA LEU A 62 23.23 11.03 12.50
C LEU A 62 22.40 11.90 13.46
N LEU A 63 22.77 11.88 14.73
CA LEU A 63 22.16 12.70 15.77
C LEU A 63 22.89 14.05 15.87
N LYS A 64 22.19 15.08 16.38
CA LYS A 64 22.73 16.44 16.58
C LYS A 64 23.94 16.52 17.51
N ASN A 65 24.20 15.47 18.30
CA ASN A 65 25.38 15.36 19.16
C ASN A 65 26.59 14.74 18.44
N GLY A 66 26.47 14.43 17.14
CA GLY A 66 27.49 13.79 16.32
C GLY A 66 27.46 12.25 16.34
N ASP A 67 26.62 11.62 17.17
CA ASP A 67 26.54 10.14 17.22
C ASP A 67 25.88 9.60 15.94
N PHE A 68 26.50 8.58 15.34
CA PHE A 68 25.97 7.88 14.17
C PHE A 68 25.56 6.46 14.56
N ILE A 69 24.25 6.20 14.53
CA ILE A 69 23.65 4.98 15.08
C ILE A 69 22.66 4.36 14.09
N ARG A 70 22.36 3.08 14.29
CA ARG A 70 21.23 2.39 13.67
C ARG A 70 20.12 2.25 14.68
N ILE A 71 18.92 2.71 14.32
CA ILE A 71 17.75 2.57 15.17
C ILE A 71 17.18 1.16 15.02
N LYS A 72 16.92 0.50 16.14
CA LYS A 72 16.56 -0.93 16.18
C LYS A 72 15.08 -1.18 16.47
N SER A 73 14.31 -0.18 16.90
CA SER A 73 12.89 -0.37 17.19
C SER A 73 12.07 0.89 16.91
N ALA A 74 10.77 0.74 16.71
CA ALA A 74 9.86 1.89 16.59
C ALA A 74 9.87 2.77 17.85
N LYS A 75 10.02 2.16 19.04
CA LYS A 75 10.07 2.89 20.31
C LYS A 75 11.30 3.79 20.40
N GLU A 76 12.47 3.24 20.08
CA GLU A 76 13.73 4.02 20.04
C GLU A 76 13.65 5.13 18.99
N ALA A 77 12.98 4.88 17.85
CA ALA A 77 12.76 5.88 16.83
C ALA A 77 11.94 7.08 17.33
N GLU A 78 10.87 6.84 18.09
CA GLU A 78 10.05 7.91 18.68
C GLU A 78 10.84 8.73 19.70
N GLU A 79 11.65 8.08 20.54
CA GLU A 79 12.48 8.75 21.55
C GLU A 79 13.57 9.65 20.94
N LEU A 80 14.13 9.24 19.79
CA LEU A 80 15.25 9.95 19.15
C LEU A 80 14.83 10.89 18.03
N LYS A 81 13.57 10.87 17.59
CA LYS A 81 13.06 11.56 16.39
C LYS A 81 13.51 13.02 16.28
N ASP A 82 13.40 13.77 17.38
CA ASP A 82 13.72 15.21 17.45
C ASP A 82 15.23 15.50 17.54
N THR A 83 16.04 14.48 17.84
CA THR A 83 17.49 14.57 17.96
C THR A 83 18.22 14.20 16.68
N ILE A 84 17.53 13.57 15.72
CA ILE A 84 18.10 13.17 14.43
C ILE A 84 18.34 14.41 13.57
N GLU A 85 19.61 14.64 13.23
CA GLU A 85 20.05 15.70 12.32
C GLU A 85 19.91 15.26 10.86
N ARG A 86 20.35 14.05 10.52
CA ARG A 86 20.36 13.53 9.15
C ARG A 86 20.02 12.04 9.12
N ILE A 87 19.21 11.65 8.15
CA ILE A 87 18.91 10.25 7.83
C ILE A 87 19.86 9.84 6.71
N VAL A 88 20.88 9.07 7.07
CA VAL A 88 21.96 8.67 6.15
C VAL A 88 21.52 7.48 5.27
N ASP A 89 20.74 6.57 5.84
CA ASP A 89 20.27 5.34 5.21
C ASP A 89 18.87 4.98 5.71
N LEU A 90 17.96 4.60 4.80
CA LEU A 90 16.59 4.22 5.16
C LEU A 90 16.46 2.80 5.76
N GLY A 91 17.53 2.00 5.75
CA GLY A 91 17.49 0.60 6.16
C GLY A 91 17.03 -0.33 5.03
N ASP A 92 16.64 -1.54 5.40
CA ASP A 92 16.26 -2.58 4.46
C ASP A 92 14.81 -2.41 3.96
N ILE A 93 14.58 -2.81 2.71
CA ILE A 93 13.25 -3.10 2.16
C ILE A 93 13.21 -4.56 1.73
N LEU A 94 12.24 -5.28 2.30
CA LEU A 94 12.04 -6.69 2.04
C LEU A 94 11.08 -6.85 0.86
N ILE A 95 11.60 -7.42 -0.24
CA ILE A 95 10.81 -7.67 -1.47
C ILE A 95 10.81 -9.17 -1.78
N PRO A 96 9.63 -9.81 -1.87
CA PRO A 96 9.52 -11.21 -2.25
C PRO A 96 9.95 -11.46 -3.69
N VAL A 97 10.50 -12.65 -3.99
CA VAL A 97 10.90 -13.00 -5.36
C VAL A 97 9.68 -13.11 -6.28
N GLY A 98 8.52 -13.48 -5.73
CA GLY A 98 7.26 -13.48 -6.46
C GLY A 98 6.95 -12.17 -7.19
N GLU A 99 7.35 -11.02 -6.62
CA GLU A 99 7.16 -9.70 -7.24
C GLU A 99 8.02 -9.49 -8.49
N PHE A 100 9.22 -10.07 -8.51
CA PHE A 100 10.09 -10.05 -9.69
C PHE A 100 9.51 -10.98 -10.77
N LEU A 101 9.04 -12.16 -10.37
CA LEU A 101 8.43 -13.15 -11.27
C LEU A 101 7.16 -12.62 -11.94
N GLU A 102 6.28 -11.94 -11.18
CA GLU A 102 5.06 -11.35 -11.72
C GLU A 102 5.36 -10.23 -12.72
N ASN A 103 6.22 -9.28 -12.34
CA ASN A 103 6.52 -8.13 -13.17
C ASN A 103 7.50 -8.44 -14.31
N ASN A 104 7.98 -9.69 -14.40
CA ASN A 104 9.04 -10.14 -15.30
C ASN A 104 10.27 -9.21 -15.28
N HIS A 105 10.60 -8.71 -14.09
CA HIS A 105 11.72 -7.80 -13.89
C HIS A 105 13.00 -8.61 -13.64
N PRO A 106 14.13 -8.32 -14.29
CA PRO A 106 15.40 -9.00 -14.00
C PRO A 106 15.71 -9.01 -12.50
N LEU A 107 16.28 -10.10 -12.01
CA LEU A 107 16.76 -10.11 -10.62
C LEU A 107 17.85 -9.06 -10.50
N MET A 108 17.81 -8.31 -9.41
CA MET A 108 18.87 -7.38 -9.04
C MET A 108 19.88 -8.07 -8.13
N GLU A 109 21.12 -7.58 -8.09
CA GLU A 109 22.13 -8.02 -7.12
C GLU A 109 21.58 -7.85 -5.69
N GLY A 110 21.42 -8.97 -4.97
CA GLY A 110 20.89 -8.98 -3.61
C GLY A 110 21.89 -8.46 -2.58
N ALA A 111 21.39 -7.95 -1.45
CA ALA A 111 22.22 -7.66 -0.29
C ALA A 111 22.89 -8.93 0.25
N TYR A 112 24.14 -8.82 0.71
CA TYR A 112 24.79 -9.88 1.47
C TYR A 112 24.30 -9.83 2.92
N THR A 113 23.41 -10.76 3.27
CA THR A 113 22.69 -10.80 4.55
C THR A 113 23.01 -12.07 5.33
N GLU A 114 22.54 -12.12 6.58
CA GLU A 114 22.82 -13.24 7.49
C GLU A 114 22.29 -14.56 6.94
N GLU A 115 21.11 -14.56 6.31
CA GLU A 115 20.53 -15.75 5.67
C GLU A 115 21.39 -16.28 4.52
N TRP A 116 21.98 -15.39 3.73
CA TRP A 116 22.90 -15.81 2.68
C TRP A 116 24.20 -16.35 3.29
N TRP A 117 24.78 -15.64 4.26
CA TRP A 117 26.00 -16.09 4.93
C TRP A 117 25.83 -17.46 5.59
N GLU A 118 24.71 -17.70 6.29
CA GLU A 118 24.42 -18.99 6.92
C GLU A 118 24.40 -20.13 5.89
N MET A 119 23.76 -19.90 4.74
CA MET A 119 23.69 -20.91 3.69
C MET A 119 25.04 -21.12 2.99
N GLU A 120 25.82 -20.07 2.77
CA GLU A 120 27.20 -20.16 2.24
C GLU A 120 28.14 -20.88 3.23
N ALA A 121 27.96 -20.66 4.54
CA ALA A 121 28.71 -21.33 5.60
C ALA A 121 28.37 -22.83 5.68
N LYS A 122 27.07 -23.18 5.62
CA LYS A 122 26.65 -24.59 5.57
C LYS A 122 27.15 -25.29 4.30
N GLU A 123 27.12 -24.62 3.16
CA GLU A 123 27.69 -25.15 1.90
C GLU A 123 29.19 -25.46 2.05
N ALA A 124 29.96 -24.54 2.63
CA ALA A 124 31.40 -24.75 2.81
C ALA A 124 31.72 -25.94 3.72
N LEU A 125 30.98 -26.09 4.83
CA LEU A 125 31.12 -27.23 5.73
C LEU A 125 30.70 -28.54 5.05
N TYR A 126 29.60 -28.53 4.29
CA TYR A 126 29.16 -29.68 3.51
C TYR A 126 30.25 -30.15 2.52
N LEU A 127 30.82 -29.24 1.73
CA LEU A 127 31.87 -29.58 0.76
C LEU A 127 33.12 -30.15 1.44
N LYS A 128 33.44 -29.68 2.65
CA LYS A 128 34.55 -30.17 3.46
C LYS A 128 34.27 -31.57 4.01
N GLU A 129 33.09 -31.82 4.57
CA GLU A 129 32.70 -33.13 5.11
C GLU A 129 32.52 -34.20 4.03
N ALA A 130 31.97 -33.82 2.87
CA ALA A 130 31.79 -34.71 1.73
C ALA A 130 33.09 -34.99 0.95
N GLY A 131 34.21 -34.32 1.28
CA GLY A 131 35.48 -34.45 0.56
C GLY A 131 35.46 -33.89 -0.87
N LEU A 132 34.52 -33.01 -1.17
CA LEU A 132 34.25 -32.45 -2.51
C LEU A 132 34.92 -31.08 -2.74
N LYS A 133 36.01 -30.77 -2.03
CA LYS A 133 36.67 -29.45 -2.11
C LYS A 133 37.09 -29.04 -3.52
N ASP A 134 37.43 -30.00 -4.37
CA ASP A 134 37.88 -29.78 -5.75
C ASP A 134 36.78 -29.97 -6.80
N VAL A 135 35.56 -30.31 -6.37
CA VAL A 135 34.40 -30.52 -7.25
C VAL A 135 33.56 -29.24 -7.27
N GLU A 136 33.09 -28.86 -8.45
CA GLU A 136 32.17 -27.72 -8.56
C GLU A 136 30.90 -28.00 -7.78
N SER A 137 30.61 -27.15 -6.80
CA SER A 137 29.39 -27.22 -6.00
C SER A 137 28.14 -27.19 -6.89
N PRO A 138 27.14 -28.06 -6.65
CA PRO A 138 25.88 -28.04 -7.40
C PRO A 138 25.20 -26.67 -7.35
N TYR A 139 25.35 -25.95 -6.23
CA TYR A 139 24.79 -24.62 -6.02
C TYR A 139 25.41 -23.54 -6.92
N ARG A 140 26.61 -23.78 -7.44
CA ARG A 140 27.38 -22.80 -8.24
C ARG A 140 27.29 -23.05 -9.75
N LYS A 141 26.72 -24.18 -10.20
CA LYS A 141 26.59 -24.51 -11.62
C LYS A 141 25.89 -23.42 -12.43
N LEU A 142 24.89 -22.76 -11.84
CA LEU A 142 24.15 -21.68 -12.49
C LEU A 142 24.94 -20.37 -12.65
N LEU A 143 26.11 -20.22 -12.04
CA LEU A 143 27.01 -19.10 -12.33
C LEU A 143 27.51 -19.12 -13.78
N ARG A 144 27.50 -20.30 -14.42
CA ARG A 144 27.86 -20.51 -15.83
C ARG A 144 26.64 -20.62 -16.75
N LEU A 145 25.47 -20.11 -16.31
CA LEU A 145 24.21 -20.22 -17.06
C LEU A 145 24.34 -19.72 -18.51
N ALA A 146 25.09 -18.63 -18.74
CA ALA A 146 25.31 -18.09 -20.08
C ALA A 146 26.06 -19.10 -20.97
N ASP A 147 27.10 -19.73 -20.44
CA ASP A 147 27.89 -20.75 -21.15
C ASP A 147 27.04 -22.00 -21.42
N ILE A 148 26.30 -22.48 -20.40
CA ILE A 148 25.37 -23.61 -20.52
C ILE A 148 24.32 -23.36 -21.61
N LYS A 149 23.75 -22.15 -21.64
CA LYS A 149 22.77 -21.76 -22.67
C LYS A 149 23.40 -21.75 -24.06
N ASN A 150 24.63 -21.27 -24.20
CA ASN A 150 25.34 -21.28 -25.47
C ASN A 150 25.62 -22.70 -25.94
N GLU A 151 26.12 -23.58 -25.07
CA GLU A 151 26.37 -24.99 -25.37
C GLU A 151 25.09 -25.72 -25.81
N ILE A 152 23.97 -25.50 -25.11
CA ILE A 152 22.66 -26.05 -25.49
C ILE A 152 22.23 -25.50 -26.85
N THR A 153 22.38 -24.19 -27.07
CA THR A 153 21.98 -23.53 -28.31
C THR A 153 22.75 -24.07 -29.51
N GLU A 154 24.06 -24.24 -29.39
CA GLU A 154 24.90 -24.84 -30.43
C GLU A 154 24.51 -26.30 -30.71
N THR A 155 24.26 -27.07 -29.66
CA THR A 155 23.85 -28.48 -29.77
C THR A 155 22.53 -28.60 -30.54
N VAL A 156 21.48 -27.91 -30.11
CA VAL A 156 20.15 -27.94 -30.76
C VAL A 156 20.23 -27.42 -32.20
N ARG A 157 21.00 -26.36 -32.43
CA ARG A 157 21.20 -25.82 -33.78
C ARG A 157 21.85 -26.85 -34.71
N SER A 158 22.85 -27.58 -34.21
CA SER A 158 23.51 -28.64 -34.98
C SER A 158 22.59 -29.83 -35.28
N GLU A 159 21.70 -30.20 -34.36
CA GLU A 159 20.70 -31.25 -34.55
C GLU A 159 19.70 -30.85 -35.64
N LEU A 160 19.14 -29.63 -35.56
CA LEU A 160 18.18 -29.13 -36.54
C LEU A 160 18.78 -28.92 -37.93
N LEU A 161 20.04 -28.48 -38.03
CA LEU A 161 20.74 -28.34 -39.31
C LEU A 161 20.99 -29.68 -40.01
N LYS A 162 21.13 -30.78 -39.26
CA LYS A 162 21.23 -32.14 -39.84
C LYS A 162 19.90 -32.63 -40.41
N GLU A 163 18.79 -32.17 -39.85
CA GLU A 163 17.43 -32.53 -40.29
C GLU A 163 16.93 -31.64 -41.45
N ALA A 164 17.47 -30.42 -41.59
CA ALA A 164 17.09 -29.47 -42.61
C ALA A 164 17.83 -29.69 -43.95
N GLY A 165 17.13 -30.19 -44.98
CA GLY A 165 17.63 -30.23 -46.35
C GLY A 165 17.75 -28.84 -46.99
N ALA A 166 18.71 -28.66 -47.90
CA ALA A 166 19.09 -27.37 -48.50
C ALA A 166 17.98 -26.76 -49.40
N SER A 167 17.16 -25.85 -48.86
CA SER A 167 16.47 -24.82 -49.66
C SER A 167 16.13 -23.57 -48.82
N ASP A 168 16.28 -22.39 -49.44
CA ASP A 168 16.42 -21.09 -48.77
C ASP A 168 15.15 -20.21 -48.88
N THR A 169 14.03 -20.64 -48.29
CA THR A 169 12.80 -19.81 -48.22
C THR A 169 12.66 -19.11 -46.87
N GLU A 170 12.19 -17.86 -46.89
CA GLU A 170 12.01 -17.00 -45.71
C GLU A 170 11.07 -17.62 -44.65
N GLU A 171 10.05 -18.36 -45.10
CA GLU A 171 9.11 -19.09 -44.24
C GLU A 171 9.77 -20.28 -43.53
N ARG A 172 10.74 -20.95 -44.15
CA ARG A 172 11.55 -22.01 -43.50
C ARG A 172 12.51 -21.44 -42.47
N LYS A 173 13.07 -20.24 -42.69
CA LYS A 173 13.92 -19.54 -41.70
C LYS A 173 13.14 -19.25 -40.43
N ARG A 174 11.94 -18.68 -40.55
CA ARG A 174 11.08 -18.43 -39.39
C ARG A 174 10.70 -19.72 -38.65
N LYS A 175 10.33 -20.77 -39.39
CA LYS A 175 10.00 -22.06 -38.80
C LYS A 175 11.20 -22.72 -38.09
N PHE A 176 12.39 -22.60 -38.68
CA PHE A 176 13.63 -23.07 -38.08
C PHE A 176 13.94 -22.33 -36.78
N GLU A 177 13.80 -21.01 -36.75
CA GLU A 177 13.97 -20.21 -35.53
C GLU A 177 12.95 -20.60 -34.44
N GLU A 178 11.69 -20.80 -34.80
CA GLU A 178 10.65 -21.28 -33.87
C GLU A 178 10.96 -22.68 -33.31
N GLU A 179 11.48 -23.60 -34.14
CA GLU A 179 11.88 -24.94 -33.72
C GLU A 179 13.16 -24.93 -32.86
N LEU A 180 14.12 -24.07 -33.20
CA LEU A 180 15.34 -23.84 -32.42
C LEU A 180 15.00 -23.33 -31.03
N GLU A 181 14.13 -22.32 -30.92
CA GLU A 181 13.73 -21.76 -29.63
C GLU A 181 13.00 -22.81 -28.76
N LYS A 182 12.09 -23.59 -29.35
CA LYS A 182 11.41 -24.70 -28.66
C LYS A 182 12.39 -25.78 -28.21
N GLY A 183 13.37 -26.12 -29.05
CA GLY A 183 14.41 -27.09 -28.74
C GLY A 183 15.30 -26.64 -27.58
N ILE A 184 15.73 -25.37 -27.58
CA ILE A 184 16.49 -24.76 -26.49
C ILE A 184 15.69 -24.80 -25.19
N LYS A 185 14.43 -24.33 -25.20
CA LYS A 185 13.56 -24.34 -24.02
C LYS A 185 13.37 -25.75 -23.44
N ARG A 186 13.24 -26.76 -24.31
CA ARG A 186 13.13 -28.17 -23.89
C ARG A 186 14.42 -28.67 -23.23
N ARG A 187 15.58 -28.47 -23.86
CA ARG A 187 16.88 -28.91 -23.31
C ARG A 187 17.26 -28.18 -22.03
N LEU A 188 16.95 -26.89 -21.95
CA LEU A 188 17.15 -26.09 -20.75
C LEU A 188 16.29 -26.60 -19.60
N LYS A 189 15.03 -26.98 -19.87
CA LYS A 189 14.16 -27.61 -18.89
C LYS A 189 14.72 -28.95 -18.40
N GLU A 190 15.19 -29.81 -19.29
CA GLU A 190 15.83 -31.08 -18.92
C GLU A 190 17.05 -30.86 -18.00
N PHE A 191 17.87 -29.86 -18.30
CA PHE A 191 18.99 -29.45 -17.45
C PHE A 191 18.50 -29.00 -16.06
N TYR A 192 17.46 -28.16 -15.98
CA TYR A 192 16.91 -27.71 -14.70
C TYR A 192 16.29 -28.83 -13.89
N ASP A 193 15.56 -29.75 -14.51
CA ASP A 193 14.96 -30.90 -13.81
C ASP A 193 16.06 -31.79 -13.20
N SER A 194 17.16 -32.01 -13.93
CA SER A 194 18.35 -32.72 -13.42
C SER A 194 19.01 -31.99 -12.25
N LEU A 195 19.21 -30.67 -12.39
CA LEU A 195 19.83 -29.84 -11.36
C LEU A 195 18.97 -29.78 -10.09
N LEU A 196 17.65 -29.66 -10.21
CA LEU A 196 16.72 -29.64 -9.09
C LEU A 196 16.77 -30.95 -8.28
N ALA A 197 16.93 -32.10 -8.95
CA ALA A 197 17.09 -33.39 -8.28
C ALA A 197 18.39 -33.44 -7.47
N GLU A 198 19.52 -33.01 -8.07
CA GLU A 198 20.82 -32.95 -7.39
C GLU A 198 20.81 -31.99 -6.19
N LEU A 199 20.18 -30.83 -6.34
CA LEU A 199 20.03 -29.85 -5.26
C LEU A 199 19.15 -30.37 -4.11
N ALA A 200 18.08 -31.12 -4.41
CA ALA A 200 17.20 -31.69 -3.39
C ALA A 200 17.89 -32.77 -2.53
N ASP A 201 18.90 -33.45 -3.08
CA ASP A 201 19.77 -34.34 -2.30
C ASP A 201 20.71 -33.53 -1.41
N ALA A 202 21.36 -32.49 -1.96
CA ALA A 202 22.30 -31.64 -1.22
C ALA A 202 21.63 -30.86 -0.06
N ASP A 203 20.41 -30.35 -0.26
CA ASP A 203 19.70 -29.58 0.78
C ASP A 203 19.37 -30.42 2.02
N ARG A 204 19.06 -31.70 1.86
CA ARG A 204 18.84 -32.62 2.98
C ARG A 204 20.08 -32.75 3.87
N PHE A 205 21.28 -32.62 3.31
CA PHE A 205 22.50 -32.57 4.09
C PHE A 205 22.69 -31.21 4.76
N LEU A 206 22.42 -30.09 4.07
CA LEU A 206 22.51 -28.75 4.66
C LEU A 206 21.62 -28.59 5.90
N GLU A 207 20.44 -29.20 5.92
CA GLU A 207 19.53 -29.18 7.07
C GLU A 207 20.13 -29.84 8.33
N SER A 208 21.06 -30.80 8.15
CA SER A 208 21.74 -31.46 9.26
C SER A 208 22.91 -30.67 9.86
N ILE A 209 23.42 -29.66 9.14
CA ILE A 209 24.60 -28.90 9.54
C ILE A 209 24.22 -27.84 10.57
N THR A 210 24.89 -27.89 11.72
CA THR A 210 24.77 -26.88 12.78
C THR A 210 25.95 -25.91 12.71
N LEU A 211 25.66 -24.61 12.64
CA LEU A 211 26.69 -23.57 12.62
C LEU A 211 27.12 -23.16 14.04
N PRO A 212 28.40 -22.77 14.23
CA PRO A 212 28.85 -22.21 15.50
C PRO A 212 28.25 -20.82 15.74
N GLN A 213 28.05 -20.46 17.01
CA GLN A 213 27.66 -19.09 17.38
C GLN A 213 28.87 -18.14 17.26
N LEU A 214 28.77 -17.13 16.40
CA LEU A 214 29.79 -16.11 16.20
C LEU A 214 29.44 -14.84 17.00
N ASN A 215 30.03 -14.70 18.19
CA ASN A 215 29.70 -13.62 19.11
C ASN A 215 30.57 -12.38 18.93
N SER A 216 31.77 -12.52 18.36
CA SER A 216 32.71 -11.42 18.15
C SER A 216 33.18 -11.30 16.70
N PHE A 217 33.79 -10.15 16.37
CA PHE A 217 34.42 -9.93 15.09
C PHE A 217 35.58 -10.91 14.84
N ASP A 218 36.39 -11.19 15.87
CA ASP A 218 37.54 -12.08 15.76
C ASP A 218 37.10 -13.53 15.49
N ASP A 219 36.01 -13.98 16.10
CA ASP A 219 35.42 -15.30 15.82
C ASP A 219 34.97 -15.39 14.35
N ALA A 220 34.29 -14.36 13.85
CA ALA A 220 33.83 -14.30 12.46
C ALA A 220 35.00 -14.28 11.48
N LEU A 221 36.05 -13.51 11.77
CA LEU A 221 37.25 -13.43 10.94
C LEU A 221 38.01 -14.76 10.93
N LYS A 222 38.12 -15.43 12.08
CA LYS A 222 38.74 -16.75 12.21
C LYS A 222 37.97 -17.77 11.38
N PHE A 223 36.64 -17.83 11.52
CA PHE A 223 35.79 -18.73 10.75
C PHE A 223 35.93 -18.51 9.24
N SER A 224 35.91 -17.26 8.77
CA SER A 224 36.14 -16.93 7.35
C SER A 224 37.51 -17.39 6.83
N ARG A 225 38.56 -17.34 7.66
CA ARG A 225 39.90 -17.82 7.28
C ARG A 225 40.01 -19.34 7.26
N GLU A 226 39.39 -20.02 8.22
CA GLU A 226 39.47 -21.49 8.35
C GLU A 226 38.60 -22.21 7.32
N GLU A 227 37.40 -21.70 7.06
CA GLU A 227 36.43 -22.34 6.17
C GLU A 227 36.38 -21.71 4.76
N GLY A 228 37.09 -20.60 4.53
CA GLY A 228 37.17 -19.95 3.21
C GLY A 228 35.87 -19.25 2.78
N VAL A 229 34.98 -18.95 3.74
CA VAL A 229 33.73 -18.22 3.51
C VAL A 229 33.94 -16.72 3.59
N ALA A 230 33.02 -15.94 3.01
CA ALA A 230 33.10 -14.49 3.12
C ALA A 230 32.88 -14.01 4.58
N LEU A 231 33.34 -12.80 4.86
CA LEU A 231 33.20 -12.18 6.19
C LEU A 231 31.72 -11.99 6.54
N HIS A 232 31.35 -12.31 7.79
CA HIS A 232 29.98 -12.20 8.26
C HIS A 232 29.37 -10.79 8.02
N PRO A 233 28.12 -10.69 7.51
CA PRO A 233 27.52 -9.44 7.06
C PRO A 233 27.31 -8.41 8.18
N ARG A 234 27.07 -8.85 9.42
CA ARG A 234 27.05 -7.97 10.61
C ARG A 234 28.30 -7.09 10.74
N TYR A 235 29.46 -7.60 10.34
CA TYR A 235 30.75 -6.92 10.39
C TYR A 235 31.24 -6.45 9.02
N THR A 236 30.37 -6.46 8.01
CA THR A 236 30.70 -5.97 6.68
C THR A 236 30.17 -4.54 6.51
N LEU A 237 31.05 -3.59 6.19
CA LEU A 237 30.68 -2.21 5.90
C LEU A 237 30.30 -2.02 4.43
N LEU A 238 29.74 -0.86 4.08
CA LEU A 238 29.32 -0.50 2.72
C LEU A 238 30.51 -0.08 1.84
N TRP A 239 31.53 -0.94 1.73
CA TRP A 239 32.79 -0.64 1.02
C TRP A 239 32.62 -0.31 -0.47
N HIS A 240 31.52 -0.76 -1.08
CA HIS A 240 31.19 -0.47 -2.49
C HIS A 240 30.70 0.97 -2.71
N ASP A 241 30.33 1.70 -1.65
CA ASP A 241 29.91 3.11 -1.75
C ASP A 241 31.11 4.08 -1.73
N LEU A 242 32.34 3.60 -1.46
CA LEU A 242 33.57 4.38 -1.54
C LEU A 242 34.40 4.01 -2.77
N ARG A 243 35.13 4.98 -3.31
CA ARG A 243 36.10 4.76 -4.39
C ARG A 243 37.44 4.31 -3.82
N PRO A 244 38.28 3.56 -4.58
CA PRO A 244 39.58 3.11 -4.10
C PRO A 244 40.48 4.23 -3.54
N PRO A 245 40.57 5.45 -4.12
CA PRO A 245 41.36 6.54 -3.55
C PRO A 245 40.86 7.03 -2.18
N GLU A 246 39.55 6.97 -1.94
CA GLU A 246 38.95 7.33 -0.66
C GLU A 246 39.28 6.28 0.40
N ILE A 247 39.31 5.00 0.02
CA ILE A 247 39.72 3.89 0.88
C ILE A 247 41.18 4.03 1.31
N ILE A 248 42.08 4.34 0.37
CA ILE A 248 43.51 4.56 0.70
C ILE A 248 43.70 5.81 1.55
N LYS A 249 43.00 6.91 1.25
CA LYS A 249 43.01 8.11 2.10
C LYS A 249 42.57 7.79 3.53
N LEU A 250 41.51 6.99 3.70
CA LEU A 250 41.05 6.55 5.02
C LEU A 250 42.10 5.69 5.73
N ARG A 251 42.74 4.75 5.03
CA ARG A 251 43.84 3.93 5.56
C ARG A 251 44.99 4.80 6.06
N GLU A 252 45.47 5.74 5.26
CA GLU A 252 46.59 6.63 5.62
C GLU A 252 46.23 7.53 6.80
N TYR A 253 44.99 7.99 6.87
CA TYR A 253 44.51 8.79 7.99
C TYR A 253 44.52 7.99 9.30
N LEU A 254 44.02 6.76 9.28
CA LEU A 254 44.01 5.89 10.47
C LEU A 254 45.42 5.57 10.97
N LEU A 255 46.39 5.35 10.08
CA LEU A 255 47.79 5.11 10.46
C LEU A 255 48.40 6.27 11.26
N ASN A 256 48.01 7.51 10.95
CA ASN A 256 48.61 8.71 11.54
C ASN A 256 47.81 9.29 12.72
N SER A 257 46.48 9.09 12.72
CA SER A 257 45.54 9.85 13.55
C SER A 257 44.52 8.98 14.28
N SER A 258 44.85 7.72 14.56
CA SER A 258 44.03 6.83 15.41
C SER A 258 44.81 6.21 16.57
N ARG A 259 44.07 5.85 17.63
CA ARG A 259 44.55 5.06 18.78
C ARG A 259 43.58 3.92 19.05
N VAL A 260 44.11 2.76 19.45
CA VAL A 260 43.31 1.57 19.81
C VAL A 260 43.40 1.38 21.32
N GLU A 261 42.26 1.37 22.00
CA GLU A 261 42.14 1.14 23.44
C GLU A 261 41.24 -0.06 23.71
N GLY A 262 41.87 -1.22 23.94
CA GLY A 262 41.16 -2.48 24.11
C GLY A 262 40.40 -2.88 22.84
N VAL A 263 39.07 -2.74 22.85
CA VAL A 263 38.19 -3.03 21.71
C VAL A 263 37.70 -1.77 20.99
N GLU A 264 38.07 -0.59 21.50
CA GLU A 264 37.61 0.70 20.97
C GLU A 264 38.70 1.32 20.07
N LEU A 265 38.27 1.83 18.92
CA LEU A 265 39.10 2.59 17.98
C LEU A 265 38.70 4.06 18.09
N HIS A 266 39.66 4.89 18.50
CA HIS A 266 39.51 6.33 18.59
C HIS A 266 40.20 6.98 17.39
N ILE A 267 39.47 7.82 16.67
CA ILE A 267 39.92 8.51 15.48
C ILE A 267 39.80 10.01 15.75
N LYS A 268 40.84 10.80 15.49
CA LYS A 268 40.73 12.26 15.58
C LYS A 268 39.66 12.76 14.60
N LYS A 269 38.83 13.71 15.03
CA LYS A 269 37.76 14.24 14.18
C LYS A 269 38.34 15.00 12.99
N ASP A 270 37.88 14.61 11.81
CA ASP A 270 38.03 15.32 10.55
C ASP A 270 36.72 15.17 9.76
N ASP A 271 36.21 16.27 9.19
CA ASP A 271 34.90 16.28 8.54
C ASP A 271 34.88 15.43 7.26
N SER A 272 35.99 15.37 6.52
CA SER A 272 36.09 14.52 5.33
C SER A 272 36.08 13.04 5.70
N ILE A 273 36.76 12.66 6.79
CA ILE A 273 36.76 11.28 7.28
C ILE A 273 35.40 10.92 7.89
N LYS A 274 34.76 11.86 8.59
CA LYS A 274 33.41 11.69 9.13
C LYS A 274 32.43 11.31 8.01
N GLU A 275 32.38 12.05 6.91
CA GLU A 275 31.48 11.73 5.78
C GLU A 275 31.80 10.37 5.14
N MET A 276 33.07 9.94 5.10
CA MET A 276 33.42 8.58 4.64
C MET A 276 32.90 7.51 5.61
N LEU A 277 33.04 7.70 6.92
CA LEU A 277 32.52 6.78 7.94
C LEU A 277 30.99 6.68 7.90
N LEU A 278 30.29 7.81 7.67
CA LEU A 278 28.84 7.83 7.45
C LEU A 278 28.46 7.04 6.20
N THR A 279 29.23 7.19 5.12
CA THR A 279 29.00 6.46 3.86
C THR A 279 29.24 4.96 4.00
N LEU A 280 30.24 4.55 4.78
CA LEU A 280 30.51 3.14 5.07
C LEU A 280 29.46 2.47 5.95
N GLY A 281 28.61 3.24 6.64
CA GLY A 281 27.72 2.70 7.69
C GLY A 281 28.50 2.28 8.94
N ALA A 282 29.64 2.92 9.22
CA ALA A 282 30.47 2.63 10.38
C ALA A 282 29.92 3.35 11.62
N PHE A 283 29.01 2.71 12.37
CA PHE A 283 28.40 3.30 13.57
C PHE A 283 29.44 3.70 14.62
N HIS A 284 29.32 4.92 15.15
CA HIS A 284 30.31 5.51 16.05
C HIS A 284 29.69 6.57 16.95
N ARG A 285 30.40 6.88 18.04
CA ARG A 285 30.06 7.99 18.95
C ARG A 285 31.06 9.12 18.83
N GLU A 286 30.64 10.34 19.10
CA GLU A 286 31.52 11.51 19.06
C GLU A 286 31.69 12.13 20.45
N ARG A 287 32.90 12.11 21.00
CA ARG A 287 33.21 12.64 22.34
C ARG A 287 34.55 13.36 22.30
N ASP A 288 34.65 14.51 22.95
CA ASP A 288 35.91 15.27 23.12
C ASP A 288 36.72 15.53 21.82
N GLY A 289 36.03 15.68 20.68
CA GLY A 289 36.69 15.87 19.37
C GLY A 289 37.27 14.60 18.75
N GLU A 290 36.88 13.43 19.27
CA GLU A 290 37.22 12.12 18.73
C GLU A 290 35.97 11.34 18.28
N ILE A 291 36.18 10.49 17.28
CA ILE A 291 35.20 9.53 16.77
C ILE A 291 35.57 8.15 17.33
N ILE A 292 34.67 7.55 18.10
CA ILE A 292 34.89 6.29 18.83
C ILE A 292 34.05 5.18 18.21
N LEU A 293 34.72 4.15 17.68
CA LEU A 293 34.10 2.92 17.18
C LEU A 293 34.36 1.80 18.18
N LYS A 294 33.31 1.11 18.60
CA LYS A 294 33.39 -0.05 19.50
C LYS A 294 33.25 -1.36 18.71
N ASP A 295 32.01 -1.76 18.45
CA ASP A 295 31.70 -3.08 17.87
C ASP A 295 32.20 -3.29 16.43
N LEU A 296 32.52 -2.19 15.72
CA LEU A 296 32.93 -2.19 14.32
C LEU A 296 34.40 -1.79 14.11
N ALA A 297 35.20 -1.69 15.17
CA ALA A 297 36.61 -1.32 15.05
C ALA A 297 37.36 -2.27 14.09
N GLY A 298 37.30 -3.58 14.35
CA GLY A 298 37.91 -4.60 13.49
C GLY A 298 37.35 -4.65 12.07
N ALA A 299 36.04 -4.44 11.94
CA ALA A 299 35.35 -4.32 10.66
C ALA A 299 35.84 -3.14 9.81
N LEU A 300 36.46 -2.13 10.42
CA LEU A 300 37.05 -0.99 9.72
C LEU A 300 38.52 -1.22 9.38
N TYR A 301 39.37 -1.57 10.36
CA TYR A 301 40.82 -1.59 10.15
C TYR A 301 41.30 -2.85 9.40
N VAL A 302 40.66 -4.02 9.56
CA VAL A 302 41.09 -5.25 8.88
C VAL A 302 40.90 -5.14 7.36
N PRO A 303 39.76 -4.65 6.82
CA PRO A 303 39.60 -4.43 5.38
C PRO A 303 40.53 -3.36 4.79
N LEU A 304 41.16 -2.53 5.63
CA LEU A 304 42.19 -1.57 5.22
C LEU A 304 43.62 -2.17 5.25
N GLY A 305 43.75 -3.43 5.67
CA GLY A 305 45.01 -4.16 5.76
C GLY A 305 45.84 -3.75 6.98
N LEU A 306 45.17 -3.31 8.04
CA LEU A 306 45.78 -2.86 9.28
C LEU A 306 45.50 -3.85 10.42
N ALA A 307 46.36 -3.86 11.44
CA ALA A 307 46.12 -4.55 12.70
C ALA A 307 46.67 -3.73 13.87
N PRO A 308 46.10 -3.87 15.08
CA PRO A 308 46.63 -3.22 16.27
C PRO A 308 47.93 -3.88 16.74
N GLU A 309 48.95 -3.06 17.01
CA GLU A 309 50.17 -3.42 17.71
C GLU A 309 50.33 -2.46 18.91
N GLY A 310 49.87 -2.92 20.09
CA GLY A 310 49.67 -2.04 21.24
C GLY A 310 48.54 -1.04 20.96
N GLU A 311 48.81 0.25 21.20
CA GLU A 311 47.84 1.34 20.99
C GLU A 311 47.79 1.87 19.54
N ARG A 312 48.66 1.38 18.64
CA ARG A 312 48.80 1.91 17.28
C ARG A 312 48.38 0.88 16.23
N LEU A 313 47.85 1.36 15.11
CA LEU A 313 47.60 0.54 13.94
C LEU A 313 48.85 0.44 13.07
N VAL A 314 49.21 -0.78 12.68
CA VAL A 314 50.34 -1.05 11.77
C VAL A 314 49.85 -1.74 10.48
N PRO A 315 50.49 -1.47 9.33
CA PRO A 315 50.12 -2.10 8.07
C PRO A 315 50.57 -3.57 8.05
N VAL A 316 49.63 -4.48 7.88
CA VAL A 316 49.87 -5.93 7.70
C VAL A 316 49.95 -6.29 6.22
N ARG A 317 49.20 -5.58 5.37
CA ARG A 317 49.20 -5.77 3.92
C ARG A 317 49.21 -4.45 3.18
N ASN A 318 49.94 -4.40 2.07
CA ASN A 318 50.01 -3.21 1.23
C ASN A 318 49.02 -3.28 0.07
N PRO A 319 48.57 -2.13 -0.46
CA PRO A 319 47.71 -2.10 -1.64
C PRO A 319 48.44 -2.74 -2.82
N PRO A 320 47.76 -3.57 -3.63
CA PRO A 320 48.35 -4.18 -4.81
C PRO A 320 48.64 -3.12 -5.89
N PRO A 321 49.59 -3.37 -6.82
CA PRO A 321 49.81 -2.50 -7.97
C PRO A 321 48.52 -2.31 -8.79
N GLY A 322 48.23 -1.08 -9.24
CA GLY A 322 47.04 -0.77 -10.05
C GLY A 322 45.72 -0.67 -9.25
N TRP A 323 45.79 -0.53 -7.92
CA TRP A 323 44.63 -0.43 -7.04
C TRP A 323 43.61 0.67 -7.41
N GLU A 324 44.05 1.74 -8.09
CA GLU A 324 43.21 2.88 -8.48
C GLU A 324 42.03 2.49 -9.38
N GLY A 325 42.24 1.50 -10.25
CA GLY A 325 41.23 1.00 -11.19
C GLY A 325 40.50 -0.27 -10.72
N MET A 326 40.79 -0.76 -9.51
CA MET A 326 40.17 -1.98 -8.99
C MET A 326 38.76 -1.72 -8.46
N ASP A 327 37.93 -2.76 -8.48
CA ASP A 327 36.67 -2.75 -7.73
C ASP A 327 36.95 -2.54 -6.23
N PRO A 328 36.25 -1.62 -5.54
CA PRO A 328 36.48 -1.31 -4.13
C PRO A 328 36.45 -2.54 -3.22
N VAL A 329 35.51 -3.46 -3.46
CA VAL A 329 35.32 -4.66 -2.65
C VAL A 329 36.44 -5.67 -2.88
N ARG A 330 36.94 -5.79 -4.11
CA ARG A 330 38.15 -6.58 -4.41
C ARG A 330 39.39 -6.03 -3.71
N LEU A 331 39.56 -4.71 -3.69
CA LEU A 331 40.68 -4.07 -3.00
C LEU A 331 40.66 -4.40 -1.50
N VAL A 332 39.53 -4.18 -0.83
CA VAL A 332 39.42 -4.45 0.61
C VAL A 332 39.49 -5.94 0.94
N SER A 333 39.01 -6.82 0.07
CA SER A 333 39.15 -8.27 0.25
C SER A 333 40.63 -8.70 0.21
N HIS A 334 41.41 -8.14 -0.73
CA HIS A 334 42.85 -8.40 -0.82
C HIS A 334 43.58 -7.94 0.45
N LEU A 335 43.26 -6.72 0.91
CA LEU A 335 43.83 -6.13 2.12
C LEU A 335 43.43 -6.88 3.40
N ALA A 336 42.20 -7.35 3.52
CA ALA A 336 41.72 -8.14 4.65
C ALA A 336 42.32 -9.56 4.71
N GLY A 337 42.59 -10.12 3.53
CA GLY A 337 42.95 -11.53 3.37
C GLY A 337 41.81 -12.51 3.56
N VAL A 338 40.59 -12.01 3.48
CA VAL A 338 39.35 -12.78 3.45
C VAL A 338 38.44 -12.17 2.39
N THR A 339 37.54 -12.98 1.85
CA THR A 339 36.56 -12.48 0.88
C THR A 339 35.57 -11.56 1.57
N ILE A 340 35.41 -10.35 1.06
CA ILE A 340 34.35 -9.41 1.47
C ILE A 340 33.37 -9.32 0.32
N ARG A 341 32.07 -9.43 0.62
CA ARG A 341 30.99 -9.28 -0.37
C ARG A 341 30.36 -7.89 -0.27
N LYS A 342 29.70 -7.46 -1.35
CA LYS A 342 28.93 -6.21 -1.34
C LYS A 342 27.72 -6.38 -0.41
N ARG A 343 27.68 -5.62 0.68
CA ARG A 343 26.57 -5.70 1.65
C ARG A 343 25.23 -5.22 1.10
N ALA A 344 25.17 -4.16 0.31
CA ALA A 344 23.92 -3.58 -0.19
C ALA A 344 24.05 -2.97 -1.59
N PRO A 345 24.41 -3.78 -2.60
CA PRO A 345 24.72 -3.31 -3.95
C PRO A 345 23.54 -2.64 -4.65
N THR A 346 22.31 -3.07 -4.35
CA THR A 346 21.08 -2.51 -4.92
C THR A 346 20.33 -1.66 -3.90
N ARG A 347 19.97 -0.44 -4.31
CA ARG A 347 19.04 0.44 -3.58
C ARG A 347 17.73 0.61 -4.34
N ILE A 348 16.63 0.71 -3.61
CA ILE A 348 15.29 0.93 -4.15
C ILE A 348 14.81 2.32 -3.74
N GLY A 349 14.46 3.13 -4.73
CA GLY A 349 13.75 4.40 -4.51
C GLY A 349 12.27 4.15 -4.23
N GLY A 350 11.67 5.01 -3.40
CA GLY A 350 10.26 4.94 -3.05
C GLY A 350 9.64 6.32 -2.93
N ARG A 351 8.40 6.48 -3.39
CA ARG A 351 7.58 7.67 -3.17
C ARG A 351 6.25 7.27 -2.55
N MET A 352 5.87 7.92 -1.45
CA MET A 352 4.55 7.71 -0.85
C MET A 352 3.43 7.96 -1.88
N GLY A 353 2.51 7.01 -1.97
CA GLY A 353 1.34 7.03 -2.84
C GLY A 353 0.09 7.44 -2.07
N ARG A 354 -0.88 6.53 -2.00
CA ARG A 354 -2.11 6.71 -1.21
C ARG A 354 -1.88 6.34 0.26
N PRO A 355 -2.43 7.12 1.21
CA PRO A 355 -2.46 6.70 2.61
C PRO A 355 -3.36 5.47 2.78
N GLU A 356 -3.21 4.78 3.90
CA GLU A 356 -4.07 3.68 4.34
C GLU A 356 -5.54 4.14 4.46
N LYS A 357 -6.50 3.24 4.54
CA LYS A 357 -7.92 3.61 4.71
C LYS A 357 -8.69 2.53 5.46
N ALA A 358 -9.47 2.95 6.45
CA ALA A 358 -10.54 2.16 7.04
C ALA A 358 -11.70 3.12 7.35
N ALA A 359 -12.81 3.00 6.62
CA ALA A 359 -13.94 3.90 6.80
C ALA A 359 -15.26 3.32 6.28
N MET A 360 -16.35 3.63 6.97
CA MET A 360 -17.70 3.35 6.48
C MET A 360 -17.97 4.01 5.13
N ARG A 361 -18.55 3.26 4.20
CA ARG A 361 -18.83 3.76 2.84
C ARG A 361 -20.04 4.67 2.83
N LYS A 362 -19.79 5.98 2.85
CA LYS A 362 -20.84 7.01 2.74
C LYS A 362 -21.01 7.47 1.30
N MET A 363 -22.25 7.49 0.82
CA MET A 363 -22.59 8.27 -0.37
C MET A 363 -22.28 9.76 -0.13
N LYS A 364 -22.03 10.52 -1.20
CA LYS A 364 -21.91 11.98 -1.14
C LYS A 364 -23.13 12.60 -1.79
N PRO A 365 -24.04 13.25 -1.01
CA PRO A 365 -24.16 13.30 0.45
C PRO A 365 -24.56 11.95 1.11
N PRO A 366 -24.37 11.78 2.44
CA PRO A 366 -24.71 10.55 3.17
C PRO A 366 -26.21 10.26 3.19
N VAL A 367 -26.58 8.98 3.11
CA VAL A 367 -27.97 8.51 2.95
C VAL A 367 -28.24 7.35 3.91
N HIS A 368 -29.41 7.35 4.56
CA HIS A 368 -29.87 6.24 5.43
C HIS A 368 -30.83 5.28 4.69
N GLY A 369 -31.55 5.76 3.66
CA GLY A 369 -32.41 4.90 2.85
C GLY A 369 -32.61 5.40 1.43
N LEU A 370 -32.84 4.47 0.50
CA LEU A 370 -33.10 4.77 -0.91
C LEU A 370 -34.56 5.21 -1.12
N PHE A 371 -34.95 6.29 -0.43
CA PHE A 371 -36.29 6.89 -0.47
C PHE A 371 -36.22 8.31 -1.05
N ALA A 372 -37.03 8.60 -2.07
CA ALA A 372 -36.98 9.87 -2.78
C ALA A 372 -37.71 10.98 -2.01
N VAL A 373 -37.02 12.10 -1.72
CA VAL A 373 -37.57 13.27 -1.01
C VAL A 373 -37.63 14.54 -1.86
N GLY A 374 -37.21 14.48 -3.12
CA GLY A 374 -37.26 15.62 -4.04
C GLY A 374 -36.42 16.83 -3.59
N THR A 375 -36.86 18.03 -3.95
CA THR A 375 -36.35 19.31 -3.45
C THR A 375 -36.88 19.69 -2.06
N GLU A 376 -37.91 18.97 -1.63
CA GLU A 376 -38.72 19.22 -0.45
C GLU A 376 -37.97 18.84 0.82
N GLY A 377 -37.10 17.82 0.74
CA GLY A 377 -36.16 17.47 1.81
C GLY A 377 -35.05 18.49 2.07
N GLY A 378 -34.96 19.57 1.29
CA GLY A 378 -33.94 20.62 1.44
C GLY A 378 -32.51 20.17 1.10
N PRO A 379 -31.48 20.98 1.43
CA PRO A 379 -30.09 20.70 1.07
C PRO A 379 -29.55 19.38 1.66
N GLN A 380 -29.99 19.05 2.88
CA GLN A 380 -29.61 17.83 3.60
C GLN A 380 -30.46 16.60 3.23
N ARG A 381 -31.50 16.77 2.40
CA ARG A 381 -32.38 15.69 1.91
C ARG A 381 -33.06 14.93 3.05
N LEU A 382 -33.57 15.64 4.04
CA LEU A 382 -34.24 15.06 5.20
C LEU A 382 -35.67 14.64 4.86
N VAL A 383 -36.08 13.44 5.29
CA VAL A 383 -37.44 12.94 5.11
C VAL A 383 -38.43 13.78 5.92
N GLN A 384 -38.05 14.21 7.14
CA GLN A 384 -38.87 15.06 8.01
C GLN A 384 -39.26 16.38 7.34
N ASN A 385 -38.29 17.08 6.74
CA ASN A 385 -38.55 18.34 6.02
C ASN A 385 -39.55 18.15 4.87
N ALA A 386 -39.50 16.99 4.20
CA ALA A 386 -40.46 16.66 3.15
C ALA A 386 -41.84 16.29 3.72
N ALA A 387 -41.89 15.62 4.89
CA ALA A 387 -43.13 15.31 5.60
C ALA A 387 -43.85 16.55 6.13
N GLU A 388 -43.13 17.56 6.65
CA GLU A 388 -43.70 18.85 7.08
C GLU A 388 -44.40 19.59 5.93
N ARG A 389 -43.87 19.45 4.71
CA ARG A 389 -44.48 19.99 3.48
C ARG A 389 -45.60 19.11 2.93
N GLY A 390 -45.87 17.96 3.54
CA GLY A 390 -46.90 16.99 3.18
C GLY A 390 -46.51 16.11 1.99
N ARG A 391 -46.43 16.70 0.79
CA ARG A 391 -46.19 15.96 -0.47
C ARG A 391 -44.85 16.33 -1.09
N ALA A 392 -44.11 15.33 -1.55
CA ALA A 392 -42.90 15.49 -2.35
C ALA A 392 -43.17 15.02 -3.78
N TYR A 393 -42.78 15.85 -4.75
CA TYR A 393 -42.93 15.51 -6.16
C TYR A 393 -41.70 14.76 -6.67
N VAL A 394 -41.86 13.46 -6.94
CA VAL A 394 -40.75 12.55 -7.23
C VAL A 394 -41.04 11.64 -8.41
N ASN A 395 -40.00 11.26 -9.15
CA ASN A 395 -40.11 10.33 -10.26
C ASN A 395 -40.08 8.89 -9.73
N LEU A 396 -41.24 8.24 -9.67
CA LEU A 396 -41.42 6.86 -9.22
C LEU A 396 -42.17 6.06 -10.28
N ARG A 397 -41.88 4.76 -10.37
CA ARG A 397 -42.65 3.86 -11.24
C ARG A 397 -43.87 3.35 -10.50
N ARG A 398 -45.05 3.65 -11.03
CA ARG A 398 -46.32 3.23 -10.43
C ARG A 398 -46.53 1.71 -10.56
N ARG A 399 -47.11 1.10 -9.52
CA ARG A 399 -47.48 -0.33 -9.49
C ARG A 399 -48.96 -0.46 -9.13
N THR A 400 -49.62 -1.47 -9.66
CA THR A 400 -51.04 -1.74 -9.39
C THR A 400 -51.19 -3.12 -8.77
N CYS A 401 -52.00 -3.21 -7.72
CA CYS A 401 -52.37 -4.49 -7.13
C CYS A 401 -53.39 -5.21 -8.04
N PRO A 402 -53.10 -6.43 -8.52
CA PRO A 402 -54.05 -7.17 -9.36
C PRO A 402 -55.30 -7.62 -8.60
N LYS A 403 -55.25 -7.74 -7.26
CA LYS A 403 -56.37 -8.24 -6.43
C LYS A 403 -57.39 -7.15 -6.08
N CYS A 404 -56.93 -5.93 -5.78
CA CYS A 404 -57.82 -4.85 -5.29
C CYS A 404 -57.73 -3.55 -6.11
N GLY A 405 -56.93 -3.53 -7.19
CA GLY A 405 -56.76 -2.35 -8.05
C GLY A 405 -55.99 -1.18 -7.42
N PHE A 406 -55.59 -1.27 -6.14
CA PHE A 406 -54.90 -0.19 -5.43
C PHE A 406 -53.54 0.14 -6.05
N GLN A 407 -53.28 1.43 -6.27
CA GLN A 407 -51.99 1.94 -6.75
C GLN A 407 -50.99 2.02 -5.60
N GLU A 408 -49.80 1.47 -5.82
CA GLU A 408 -48.78 1.27 -4.80
C GLU A 408 -47.39 1.57 -5.37
N ILE A 409 -46.44 1.93 -4.50
CA ILE A 409 -45.03 2.16 -4.86
C ILE A 409 -44.13 0.97 -4.46
N TYR A 410 -44.58 0.14 -3.53
CA TYR A 410 -43.91 -1.06 -3.04
C TYR A 410 -44.36 -2.36 -3.74
N LEU A 411 -43.59 -3.43 -3.51
CA LEU A 411 -43.85 -4.76 -4.06
C LEU A 411 -45.12 -5.44 -3.50
N LYS A 412 -45.44 -5.22 -2.21
CA LYS A 412 -46.64 -5.75 -1.55
C LYS A 412 -47.68 -4.65 -1.38
N CYS A 413 -48.93 -4.95 -1.73
CA CYS A 413 -50.04 -4.03 -1.59
C CYS A 413 -50.38 -3.76 -0.12
N ARG A 414 -50.46 -2.49 0.30
CA ARG A 414 -50.81 -2.11 1.67
C ARG A 414 -52.22 -2.52 2.13
N LYS A 415 -53.17 -2.70 1.20
CA LYS A 415 -54.55 -3.07 1.54
C LYS A 415 -54.79 -4.57 1.70
N CYS A 416 -54.17 -5.39 0.85
CA CYS A 416 -54.50 -6.82 0.77
C CYS A 416 -53.29 -7.77 0.78
N GLY A 417 -52.07 -7.25 0.90
CA GLY A 417 -50.83 -8.03 0.95
C GLY A 417 -50.37 -8.68 -0.37
N ALA A 418 -51.21 -8.68 -1.41
CA ALA A 418 -50.87 -9.28 -2.71
C ALA A 418 -49.72 -8.55 -3.42
N LEU A 419 -48.96 -9.29 -4.23
CA LEU A 419 -47.85 -8.75 -5.04
C LEU A 419 -48.36 -7.81 -6.13
N THR A 420 -47.77 -6.62 -6.21
CA THR A 420 -48.13 -5.57 -7.17
C THR A 420 -47.36 -5.74 -8.48
N ARG A 421 -47.97 -5.36 -9.61
CA ARG A 421 -47.33 -5.38 -10.93
C ARG A 421 -47.00 -3.95 -11.37
N PRO A 422 -45.81 -3.69 -11.93
CA PRO A 422 -45.51 -2.37 -12.46
C PRO A 422 -46.39 -2.06 -13.66
N LEU A 423 -46.78 -0.80 -13.83
CA LEU A 423 -47.49 -0.36 -15.04
C LEU A 423 -46.59 -0.51 -16.28
N LYS A 424 -47.20 -0.85 -17.42
CA LYS A 424 -46.51 -0.95 -18.72
C LYS A 424 -46.05 0.46 -19.13
N ARG A 425 -44.81 0.57 -19.65
CA ARG A 425 -44.30 1.85 -20.18
C ARG A 425 -45.11 2.20 -21.44
N HIS A 426 -45.79 3.35 -21.46
CA HIS A 426 -46.27 3.94 -22.71
C HIS A 426 -45.08 4.57 -23.48
N SER A 427 -45.17 4.63 -24.81
CA SER A 427 -44.13 5.16 -25.72
C SER A 427 -43.66 6.59 -25.40
N ASP A 428 -44.45 7.34 -24.65
CA ASP A 428 -44.28 8.79 -24.47
C ASP A 428 -43.57 9.19 -23.17
N ASN A 429 -43.12 8.25 -22.32
CA ASN A 429 -42.41 8.51 -21.05
C ASN A 429 -43.12 9.46 -20.05
N ARG A 430 -44.36 9.89 -20.30
CA ARG A 430 -45.11 10.85 -19.45
C ARG A 430 -45.52 10.27 -18.09
N ASP A 431 -45.66 8.94 -18.01
CA ASP A 431 -46.29 8.25 -16.88
C ASP A 431 -45.44 8.07 -15.62
N ASP A 432 -44.12 8.30 -15.68
CA ASP A 432 -43.17 8.13 -14.56
C ASP A 432 -42.62 9.47 -14.05
N SER A 433 -43.28 10.58 -14.38
CA SER A 433 -42.82 11.94 -14.08
C SER A 433 -43.66 12.62 -12.99
N ASN A 434 -42.98 13.09 -11.94
CA ASN A 434 -43.50 14.03 -10.94
C ASN A 434 -44.71 13.55 -10.10
N TRP A 435 -44.66 12.32 -9.57
CA TRP A 435 -45.69 11.76 -8.69
C TRP A 435 -45.76 12.49 -7.33
N PRO A 436 -46.95 12.89 -6.84
CA PRO A 436 -47.11 13.52 -5.53
C PRO A 436 -47.12 12.47 -4.41
N LEU A 437 -45.94 12.12 -3.90
CA LEU A 437 -45.79 11.17 -2.79
C LEU A 437 -46.17 11.84 -1.47
N ASN A 438 -47.14 11.28 -0.74
CA ASN A 438 -47.48 11.73 0.62
C ASN A 438 -46.42 11.21 1.61
N VAL A 439 -45.38 12.01 1.85
CA VAL A 439 -44.25 11.60 2.70
C VAL A 439 -44.68 11.55 4.17
N LYS A 440 -45.61 12.41 4.59
CA LYS A 440 -46.12 12.43 5.97
C LYS A 440 -46.81 11.11 6.34
N GLU A 441 -47.73 10.66 5.50
CA GLU A 441 -48.45 9.40 5.71
C GLU A 441 -47.51 8.19 5.70
N GLU A 442 -46.51 8.17 4.80
CA GLU A 442 -45.51 7.10 4.78
C GLU A 442 -44.63 7.09 6.04
N LEU A 443 -44.27 8.25 6.56
CA LEU A 443 -43.49 8.38 7.79
C LEU A 443 -44.29 7.91 9.01
N GLU A 444 -45.54 8.34 9.17
CA GLU A 444 -46.45 7.90 10.23
C GLU A 444 -46.71 6.39 10.17
N ARG A 445 -46.85 5.84 8.96
CA ARG A 445 -47.02 4.39 8.75
C ARG A 445 -45.78 3.62 9.17
N ALA A 446 -44.60 4.10 8.76
CA ALA A 446 -43.33 3.48 9.12
C ALA A 446 -43.10 3.52 10.64
N ALA A 447 -43.38 4.66 11.29
CA ALA A 447 -43.31 4.80 12.74
C ALA A 447 -44.23 3.82 13.48
N ARG A 448 -45.50 3.71 13.05
CA ARG A 448 -46.46 2.73 13.62
C ARG A 448 -46.01 1.29 13.47
N THR A 449 -45.44 0.95 12.31
CA THR A 449 -44.94 -0.41 12.05
C THR A 449 -43.79 -0.76 12.98
N LEU A 450 -42.93 0.22 13.28
CA LEU A 450 -41.79 0.05 14.18
C LEU A 450 -42.15 0.21 15.67
N GLY A 451 -43.40 0.54 16.00
CA GLY A 451 -43.84 0.81 17.37
C GLY A 451 -43.24 2.08 17.98
N LEU A 452 -42.81 3.04 17.16
CA LEU A 452 -42.16 4.29 17.59
C LEU A 452 -43.15 5.46 17.62
N LYS A 453 -42.99 6.36 18.59
CA LYS A 453 -43.71 7.65 18.61
C LYS A 453 -43.02 8.66 17.68
N GLU A 454 -43.76 9.66 17.21
CA GLU A 454 -43.19 10.71 16.35
C GLU A 454 -42.06 11.49 17.01
N SER A 455 -42.10 11.67 18.33
CA SER A 455 -41.03 12.31 19.13
C SER A 455 -39.70 11.56 19.06
N ASP A 456 -39.75 10.26 18.82
CA ASP A 456 -38.60 9.36 18.94
C ASP A 456 -37.92 9.11 17.58
N LEU A 457 -38.42 9.75 16.51
CA LEU A 457 -37.92 9.56 15.15
C LEU A 457 -36.60 10.33 14.92
N PRO A 458 -35.51 9.63 14.56
CA PRO A 458 -34.23 10.29 14.25
C PRO A 458 -34.29 10.99 12.89
N LYS A 459 -33.40 11.96 12.66
CA LYS A 459 -33.30 12.65 11.35
C LYS A 459 -32.88 11.69 10.23
N VAL A 460 -33.80 11.37 9.32
CA VAL A 460 -33.57 10.39 8.24
C VAL A 460 -33.16 11.11 6.96
N LYS A 461 -32.03 10.70 6.37
CA LYS A 461 -31.54 11.23 5.09
C LYS A 461 -31.94 10.31 3.94
N GLY A 462 -32.72 10.85 3.00
CA GLY A 462 -33.12 10.17 1.77
C GLY A 462 -32.29 10.57 0.55
N VAL A 463 -32.77 10.22 -0.63
CA VAL A 463 -32.19 10.61 -1.92
C VAL A 463 -33.04 11.67 -2.61
N ARG A 464 -32.42 12.51 -3.44
CA ARG A 464 -33.17 13.52 -4.20
C ARG A 464 -34.10 12.91 -5.25
N GLY A 465 -33.68 11.78 -5.82
CA GLY A 465 -34.44 10.97 -6.77
C GLY A 465 -33.75 9.63 -6.96
N LEU A 466 -34.51 8.63 -7.43
CA LEU A 466 -34.00 7.30 -7.67
C LEU A 466 -33.35 7.22 -9.05
N THR A 467 -32.16 6.62 -9.11
CA THR A 467 -31.40 6.41 -10.34
C THR A 467 -31.60 5.02 -10.95
N SER A 468 -32.38 4.16 -10.29
CA SER A 468 -32.62 2.79 -10.73
C SER A 468 -33.62 2.72 -11.89
N SER A 469 -33.57 1.63 -12.65
CA SER A 469 -34.44 1.41 -13.82
C SER A 469 -35.92 1.31 -13.44
N GLU A 470 -36.18 0.64 -12.32
CA GLU A 470 -37.53 0.48 -11.79
C GLU A 470 -37.98 1.67 -10.96
N ARG A 471 -37.08 2.58 -10.56
CA ARG A 471 -37.37 3.71 -9.66
C ARG A 471 -38.26 3.31 -8.48
N MET A 472 -37.99 2.12 -7.92
CA MET A 472 -38.69 1.59 -6.75
C MET A 472 -38.00 2.11 -5.49
N PRO A 473 -38.73 2.78 -4.59
CA PRO A 473 -38.15 3.25 -3.34
C PRO A 473 -37.96 2.08 -2.37
N GLU A 474 -36.89 2.18 -1.57
CA GLU A 474 -36.72 1.32 -0.41
C GLU A 474 -37.77 1.66 0.67
N ARG A 475 -38.16 0.66 1.46
CA ARG A 475 -39.06 0.83 2.60
C ARG A 475 -38.49 1.80 3.64
N LEU A 476 -39.29 2.80 4.02
CA LEU A 476 -38.88 3.86 4.92
C LEU A 476 -38.54 3.35 6.34
N GLU A 477 -39.16 2.25 6.76
CA GLU A 477 -38.86 1.55 8.01
C GLU A 477 -37.37 1.18 8.11
N LYS A 478 -36.77 0.67 7.01
CA LYS A 478 -35.33 0.35 6.96
C LYS A 478 -34.48 1.61 7.15
N ALA A 479 -34.88 2.73 6.54
CA ALA A 479 -34.16 4.00 6.64
C ALA A 479 -34.19 4.57 8.07
N ILE A 480 -35.32 4.41 8.79
CA ILE A 480 -35.45 4.81 10.19
C ILE A 480 -34.55 3.94 11.06
N LEU A 481 -34.60 2.60 10.92
CA LEU A 481 -33.77 1.68 11.68
C LEU A 481 -32.27 1.91 11.42
N ARG A 482 -31.87 2.13 10.17
CA ARG A 482 -30.47 2.53 9.85
C ARG A 482 -30.09 3.83 10.53
N SER A 483 -30.98 4.83 10.54
CA SER A 483 -30.71 6.10 11.20
C SER A 483 -30.61 6.00 12.73
N LEU A 484 -31.38 5.11 13.37
CA LEU A 484 -31.29 4.83 14.80
C LEU A 484 -29.95 4.18 15.17
N ASN A 485 -29.45 3.30 14.29
CA ASN A 485 -28.20 2.58 14.48
C ASN A 485 -26.97 3.27 13.83
N GLU A 486 -27.12 4.50 13.32
CA GLU A 486 -26.06 5.25 12.61
C GLU A 486 -25.43 4.51 11.40
N VAL A 487 -26.21 3.67 10.73
CA VAL A 487 -25.81 2.90 9.55
C VAL A 487 -26.12 3.68 8.28
N PHE A 488 -25.21 3.65 7.30
CA PHE A 488 -25.40 4.27 5.99
C PHE A 488 -25.58 3.22 4.91
N VAL A 489 -26.46 3.53 3.95
CA VAL A 489 -26.77 2.64 2.84
C VAL A 489 -25.99 3.03 1.59
N PHE A 490 -25.56 2.03 0.83
CA PHE A 490 -25.01 2.21 -0.51
C PHE A 490 -26.09 2.09 -1.59
N LYS A 491 -25.71 2.28 -2.86
CA LYS A 491 -26.66 2.38 -3.99
C LYS A 491 -27.51 1.13 -4.22
N ASP A 492 -27.04 -0.02 -3.74
CA ASP A 492 -27.66 -1.33 -3.92
C ASP A 492 -28.46 -1.80 -2.71
N GLY A 493 -28.52 -1.00 -1.64
CA GLY A 493 -29.22 -1.31 -0.39
C GLY A 493 -28.33 -1.86 0.72
N THR A 494 -27.05 -2.17 0.44
CA THR A 494 -26.12 -2.78 1.41
C THR A 494 -25.41 -1.73 2.28
N ALA A 495 -24.98 -2.13 3.47
CA ALA A 495 -24.11 -1.36 4.35
C ALA A 495 -22.66 -1.89 4.24
N ARG A 496 -21.73 -1.00 3.92
CA ARG A 496 -20.34 -1.38 3.59
C ARG A 496 -19.31 -0.62 4.41
N TYR A 497 -18.19 -1.28 4.64
CA TYR A 497 -17.00 -0.70 5.26
C TYR A 497 -15.81 -0.90 4.32
N ASP A 498 -15.20 0.18 3.84
CA ASP A 498 -14.07 0.15 2.90
C ASP A 498 -12.75 0.11 3.69
N MET A 499 -11.84 -0.79 3.33
CA MET A 499 -10.53 -0.96 3.95
C MET A 499 -9.43 -1.15 2.90
N THR A 500 -8.19 -0.74 3.20
CA THR A 500 -7.01 -1.10 2.38
C THR A 500 -6.68 -2.58 2.54
N ASP A 501 -6.35 -3.25 1.44
CA ASP A 501 -6.06 -4.69 1.45
C ASP A 501 -4.64 -4.98 1.92
N LEU A 502 -4.51 -5.87 2.91
CA LEU A 502 -3.24 -6.31 3.48
C LEU A 502 -3.15 -7.84 3.46
N PRO A 503 -2.07 -8.42 2.90
CA PRO A 503 -1.93 -9.86 2.89
C PRO A 503 -1.40 -10.34 4.24
N LEU A 504 -1.91 -11.48 4.69
CA LEU A 504 -1.42 -12.16 5.89
C LEU A 504 -1.50 -13.67 5.68
N THR A 505 -0.41 -14.39 5.91
CA THR A 505 -0.43 -15.87 5.89
C THR A 505 -0.40 -16.46 7.29
N HIS A 506 0.17 -15.76 8.26
CA HIS A 506 0.32 -16.25 9.62
C HIS A 506 0.01 -15.19 10.65
N PHE A 507 -0.64 -15.57 11.74
CA PHE A 507 -1.01 -14.66 12.83
C PHE A 507 -0.78 -15.32 14.19
N ARG A 508 -0.63 -14.49 15.22
CA ARG A 508 -0.69 -14.93 16.61
C ARG A 508 -2.04 -14.54 17.22
N PRO A 509 -2.66 -15.37 18.07
CA PRO A 509 -3.91 -15.03 18.73
C PRO A 509 -3.91 -13.64 19.41
N LYS A 510 -2.80 -13.28 20.07
CA LYS A 510 -2.63 -11.96 20.71
C LYS A 510 -2.75 -10.76 19.76
N GLU A 511 -2.40 -10.92 18.48
CA GLU A 511 -2.40 -9.84 17.47
C GLU A 511 -3.81 -9.50 16.99
N ILE A 512 -4.72 -10.46 17.09
CA ILE A 512 -6.10 -10.35 16.58
C ILE A 512 -7.13 -10.22 17.72
N GLY A 513 -6.67 -10.26 18.98
CA GLY A 513 -7.51 -10.12 20.16
C GLY A 513 -8.53 -11.27 20.35
N THR A 514 -8.28 -12.45 19.78
CA THR A 514 -9.20 -13.61 19.88
C THR A 514 -8.63 -14.66 20.81
N SER A 515 -9.47 -15.18 21.73
CA SER A 515 -9.04 -16.20 22.68
C SER A 515 -8.68 -17.53 22.00
N VAL A 516 -7.70 -18.24 22.57
CA VAL A 516 -7.28 -19.58 22.13
C VAL A 516 -8.47 -20.55 22.07
N GLU A 517 -9.37 -20.53 23.06
CA GLU A 517 -10.58 -21.35 23.08
C GLU A 517 -11.48 -21.07 21.87
N THR A 518 -11.65 -19.80 21.51
CA THR A 518 -12.47 -19.43 20.35
C THR A 518 -11.83 -19.90 19.05
N LEU A 519 -10.51 -19.76 18.91
CA LEU A 519 -9.78 -20.24 17.73
C LEU A 519 -9.84 -21.78 17.60
N ARG A 520 -9.75 -22.52 18.71
CA ARG A 520 -9.98 -23.97 18.74
C ARG A 520 -11.37 -24.32 18.21
N ARG A 521 -12.43 -23.62 18.66
CA ARG A 521 -13.80 -23.81 18.13
C ARG A 521 -13.91 -23.50 16.63
N LEU A 522 -13.13 -22.55 16.13
CA LEU A 522 -13.10 -22.18 14.71
C LEU A 522 -12.32 -23.16 13.83
N GLY A 523 -11.62 -24.14 14.43
CA GLY A 523 -10.87 -25.19 13.74
C GLY A 523 -9.37 -24.95 13.65
N TYR A 524 -8.81 -24.12 14.54
CA TYR A 524 -7.35 -23.96 14.73
C TYR A 524 -6.91 -24.83 15.91
N THR A 525 -6.32 -25.98 15.63
CA THR A 525 -5.94 -26.98 16.65
C THR A 525 -4.44 -27.01 16.92
N GLN A 526 -3.63 -26.76 15.90
CA GLN A 526 -2.17 -26.84 15.96
C GLN A 526 -1.54 -25.57 15.39
N ASP A 527 -0.34 -25.27 15.87
CA ASP A 527 0.51 -24.22 15.32
C ASP A 527 1.28 -24.68 14.07
N VAL A 528 2.02 -23.75 13.47
CA VAL A 528 2.81 -24.02 12.24
C VAL A 528 3.87 -25.11 12.41
N PHE A 529 4.30 -25.39 13.64
CA PHE A 529 5.30 -26.40 13.98
C PHE A 529 4.66 -27.74 14.39
N GLY A 530 3.33 -27.84 14.33
CA GLY A 530 2.57 -29.04 14.67
C GLY A 530 2.32 -29.21 16.17
N GLN A 531 2.64 -28.23 17.01
CA GLN A 531 2.34 -28.26 18.45
C GLN A 531 0.87 -27.90 18.68
N GLU A 532 0.26 -28.44 19.74
CA GLU A 532 -1.12 -28.07 20.09
C GLU A 532 -1.24 -26.59 20.49
N LEU A 533 -2.32 -25.94 20.07
CA LEU A 533 -2.55 -24.52 20.33
C LEU A 533 -2.98 -24.30 21.78
N GLU A 534 -2.08 -23.91 22.67
CA GLU A 534 -2.33 -23.66 24.10
C GLU A 534 -2.09 -22.20 24.50
N ARG A 535 -1.17 -21.51 23.82
CA ARG A 535 -0.73 -20.14 24.16
C ARG A 535 -1.17 -19.15 23.08
N ASP A 536 -1.24 -17.88 23.46
CA ASP A 536 -1.65 -16.78 22.58
C ASP A 536 -0.50 -16.17 21.76
N ASP A 537 0.74 -16.61 21.99
CA ASP A 537 1.96 -16.22 21.28
C ASP A 537 2.37 -17.23 20.18
N GLN A 538 1.71 -18.39 20.12
CA GLN A 538 1.91 -19.40 19.08
C GLN A 538 1.50 -18.85 17.71
N LEU A 539 2.28 -19.21 16.70
CA LEU A 539 2.06 -18.78 15.33
C LEU A 539 1.14 -19.77 14.61
N LEU A 540 0.03 -19.28 14.10
CA LEU A 540 -0.98 -20.06 13.38
C LEU A 540 -0.97 -19.71 11.89
N GLU A 541 -1.16 -20.72 11.04
CA GLU A 541 -1.37 -20.53 9.59
C GLU A 541 -2.82 -20.10 9.31
N LEU A 542 -3.01 -18.94 8.70
CA LEU A 542 -4.31 -18.37 8.38
C LEU A 542 -5.01 -19.19 7.28
N LYS A 543 -6.23 -19.65 7.57
CA LYS A 543 -7.03 -20.37 6.56
C LYS A 543 -7.45 -19.43 5.42
N PRO A 544 -7.55 -19.91 4.16
CA PRO A 544 -7.72 -19.05 2.97
C PRO A 544 -8.90 -18.07 2.94
N GLN A 545 -10.00 -18.36 3.66
CA GLN A 545 -11.21 -17.53 3.71
C GLN A 545 -11.43 -16.89 5.09
N ASP A 546 -10.51 -17.06 6.02
CA ASP A 546 -10.55 -16.39 7.31
C ASP A 546 -9.92 -15.00 7.18
N ILE A 547 -10.58 -14.00 7.76
CA ILE A 547 -10.14 -12.61 7.65
C ILE A 547 -10.19 -11.90 9.00
N ILE A 548 -9.31 -10.89 9.13
CA ILE A 548 -9.16 -10.04 10.29
C ILE A 548 -9.37 -8.60 9.80
N ILE A 549 -10.26 -7.86 10.46
CA ILE A 549 -10.58 -6.49 10.07
C ILE A 549 -10.18 -5.51 11.17
N ASN A 550 -10.17 -4.22 10.86
CA ASN A 550 -9.84 -3.23 11.87
C ASN A 550 -10.92 -3.16 12.98
N ARG A 551 -10.51 -2.81 14.20
CA ARG A 551 -11.41 -2.73 15.36
C ARG A 551 -12.58 -1.75 15.14
N GLU A 552 -12.35 -0.61 14.50
CA GLU A 552 -13.43 0.35 14.20
C GLU A 552 -14.45 -0.21 13.19
N GLY A 553 -13.99 -1.02 12.24
CA GLY A 553 -14.83 -1.79 11.32
C GLY A 553 -15.71 -2.77 12.09
N GLY A 554 -15.16 -3.48 13.08
CA GLY A 554 -15.91 -4.32 14.01
C GLY A 554 -17.02 -3.59 14.75
N VAL A 555 -16.74 -2.40 15.28
CA VAL A 555 -17.74 -1.54 15.94
C VAL A 555 -18.85 -1.14 14.95
N TYR A 556 -18.50 -0.79 13.71
CA TYR A 556 -19.50 -0.47 12.69
C TYR A 556 -20.34 -1.69 12.31
N LEU A 557 -19.74 -2.85 12.08
CA LEU A 557 -20.47 -4.08 11.76
C LEU A 557 -21.38 -4.53 12.91
N THR A 558 -21.01 -4.25 14.16
CA THR A 558 -21.90 -4.49 15.32
C THR A 558 -23.16 -3.62 15.23
N LYS A 559 -23.03 -2.35 14.81
CA LYS A 559 -24.19 -1.49 14.53
C LYS A 559 -25.05 -2.03 13.38
N VAL A 560 -24.42 -2.58 12.34
CA VAL A 560 -25.12 -3.23 11.23
C VAL A 560 -25.86 -4.49 11.70
N ALA A 561 -25.24 -5.31 12.55
CA ALA A 561 -25.84 -6.51 13.13
C ALA A 561 -27.09 -6.16 13.97
N ARG A 562 -27.00 -5.14 14.84
CA ARG A 562 -28.16 -4.62 15.60
C ARG A 562 -29.26 -4.12 14.68
N PHE A 563 -28.92 -3.38 13.62
CA PHE A 563 -29.88 -2.96 12.60
C PHE A 563 -30.59 -4.17 11.94
N ILE A 564 -29.87 -5.23 11.61
CA ILE A 564 -30.45 -6.44 11.01
C ILE A 564 -31.39 -7.14 12.00
N ASP A 565 -30.98 -7.30 13.25
CA ASP A 565 -31.79 -7.95 14.29
C ASP A 565 -33.07 -7.17 14.57
N GLU A 566 -32.98 -5.84 14.72
CA GLU A 566 -34.16 -4.99 14.87
C GLU A 566 -35.08 -5.06 13.64
N MET A 567 -34.50 -5.15 12.44
CA MET A 567 -35.27 -5.30 11.20
C MET A 567 -35.98 -6.67 11.16
N LEU A 568 -35.31 -7.76 11.53
CA LEU A 568 -35.89 -9.11 11.61
C LEU A 568 -37.08 -9.14 12.57
N VAL A 569 -36.92 -8.58 13.76
CA VAL A 569 -37.97 -8.54 14.79
C VAL A 569 -39.10 -7.60 14.39
N LYS A 570 -38.81 -6.32 14.15
CA LYS A 570 -39.83 -5.26 13.99
C LYS A 570 -40.52 -5.29 12.63
N MET A 571 -39.85 -5.74 11.57
CA MET A 571 -40.44 -5.75 10.22
C MET A 571 -40.85 -7.14 9.72
N TYR A 572 -40.12 -8.19 10.10
CA TYR A 572 -40.34 -9.54 9.59
C TYR A 572 -40.97 -10.49 10.62
N GLY A 573 -41.03 -10.11 11.90
CA GLY A 573 -41.58 -10.95 12.97
C GLY A 573 -40.75 -12.21 13.23
N LEU A 574 -39.44 -12.16 12.94
CA LEU A 574 -38.50 -13.26 13.11
C LEU A 574 -37.64 -13.04 14.37
N GLU A 575 -37.00 -14.11 14.84
CA GLU A 575 -36.02 -14.02 15.92
C GLU A 575 -34.76 -13.25 15.47
N PRO A 576 -34.08 -12.54 16.38
CA PRO A 576 -32.80 -11.91 16.09
C PRO A 576 -31.72 -12.97 15.81
N TYR A 577 -30.86 -12.70 14.84
CA TYR A 577 -29.86 -13.64 14.34
C TYR A 577 -28.50 -13.45 15.01
N TYR A 578 -27.98 -12.22 15.05
CA TYR A 578 -26.62 -11.96 15.53
C TYR A 578 -26.56 -11.84 17.06
N LYS A 579 -27.51 -11.12 17.67
CA LYS A 579 -27.53 -10.79 19.11
C LYS A 579 -26.20 -10.17 19.59
N ALA A 580 -25.54 -9.41 18.71
CA ALA A 580 -24.21 -8.87 18.95
C ALA A 580 -24.26 -7.55 19.73
N GLU A 581 -23.60 -7.53 20.89
CA GLU A 581 -23.42 -6.32 21.70
C GLU A 581 -22.03 -5.73 21.50
N LYS A 582 -21.02 -6.57 21.31
CA LYS A 582 -19.62 -6.18 21.13
C LYS A 582 -19.07 -6.76 19.82
N PRO A 583 -17.97 -6.21 19.27
CA PRO A 583 -17.33 -6.75 18.09
C PRO A 583 -16.98 -8.24 18.23
N GLU A 584 -16.52 -8.66 19.40
CA GLU A 584 -16.10 -10.04 19.65
C GLU A 584 -17.22 -11.08 19.43
N ASP A 585 -18.49 -10.67 19.58
CA ASP A 585 -19.65 -11.54 19.32
C ASP A 585 -19.81 -11.88 17.83
N LEU A 586 -19.21 -11.09 16.93
CA LEU A 586 -19.24 -11.33 15.49
C LEU A 586 -18.16 -12.33 15.02
N VAL A 587 -17.24 -12.73 15.90
CA VAL A 587 -16.21 -13.72 15.56
C VAL A 587 -16.86 -15.06 15.23
N GLY A 588 -16.52 -15.61 14.06
CA GLY A 588 -17.10 -16.81 13.48
C GLY A 588 -18.25 -16.55 12.50
N HIS A 589 -18.82 -15.34 12.48
CA HIS A 589 -19.85 -14.99 11.50
C HIS A 589 -19.28 -14.76 10.10
N LEU A 590 -20.12 -15.01 9.10
CA LEU A 590 -19.78 -14.88 7.70
C LEU A 590 -19.95 -13.45 7.20
N ILE A 591 -18.98 -13.02 6.41
CA ILE A 591 -18.91 -11.71 5.80
C ILE A 591 -18.59 -11.83 4.32
N LEU A 592 -18.96 -10.82 3.55
CA LEU A 592 -18.76 -10.75 2.13
C LEU A 592 -17.75 -9.65 1.82
N GLY A 593 -16.63 -10.03 1.22
CA GLY A 593 -15.67 -9.09 0.63
C GLY A 593 -16.07 -8.78 -0.80
N LEU A 594 -16.03 -7.50 -1.19
CA LEU A 594 -16.34 -7.07 -2.55
C LEU A 594 -15.40 -5.95 -2.98
N ALA A 595 -14.72 -6.18 -4.10
CA ALA A 595 -13.84 -5.20 -4.71
C ALA A 595 -14.60 -4.15 -5.51
N PRO A 596 -14.17 -2.87 -5.50
CA PRO A 596 -14.67 -1.86 -6.41
C PRO A 596 -14.59 -2.33 -7.87
N HIS A 597 -15.53 -1.92 -8.70
CA HIS A 597 -15.60 -2.32 -10.12
C HIS A 597 -15.78 -3.82 -10.40
N THR A 598 -16.00 -4.65 -9.38
CA THR A 598 -16.34 -6.08 -9.54
C THR A 598 -17.79 -6.34 -9.14
N SER A 599 -18.31 -7.53 -9.47
CA SER A 599 -19.69 -7.92 -9.13
C SER A 599 -19.81 -9.30 -8.48
N ALA A 600 -18.68 -9.98 -8.29
CA ALA A 600 -18.59 -11.23 -7.55
C ALA A 600 -18.05 -10.93 -6.15
N GLY A 601 -18.90 -11.09 -5.13
CA GLY A 601 -18.45 -11.04 -3.75
C GLY A 601 -17.82 -12.37 -3.35
N VAL A 602 -16.85 -12.34 -2.44
CA VAL A 602 -16.18 -13.54 -1.92
C VAL A 602 -16.56 -13.71 -0.47
N LEU A 603 -17.03 -14.91 -0.12
CA LEU A 603 -17.39 -15.26 1.24
C LEU A 603 -16.13 -15.41 2.09
N GLY A 604 -16.11 -14.77 3.24
CA GLY A 604 -15.10 -14.94 4.26
C GLY A 604 -15.73 -15.15 5.64
N ARG A 605 -14.90 -15.56 6.59
CA ARG A 605 -15.27 -15.73 8.00
C ARG A 605 -14.41 -14.80 8.85
N LEU A 606 -15.06 -14.03 9.72
CA LEU A 606 -14.36 -13.13 10.62
C LEU A 606 -13.75 -13.92 11.77
N ILE A 607 -12.44 -13.80 12.02
CA ILE A 607 -11.76 -14.54 13.10
C ILE A 607 -11.20 -13.64 14.22
N GLY A 608 -11.14 -12.32 14.00
CA GLY A 608 -10.62 -11.39 15.00
C GLY A 608 -10.48 -9.97 14.46
N TYR A 609 -9.87 -9.11 15.27
CA TYR A 609 -9.70 -7.68 15.01
C TYR A 609 -8.29 -7.20 15.28
N SER A 610 -7.78 -6.31 14.42
CA SER A 610 -6.50 -5.62 14.63
C SER A 610 -6.72 -4.11 14.74
N ASP A 611 -5.74 -3.39 15.30
CA ASP A 611 -5.75 -1.92 15.34
C ASP A 611 -5.22 -1.30 14.02
N ILE A 612 -4.71 -2.14 13.11
CA ILE A 612 -4.27 -1.74 11.77
C ILE A 612 -5.45 -1.23 10.92
N GLN A 613 -5.23 -0.14 10.19
CA GLN A 613 -6.21 0.50 9.32
C GLN A 613 -6.35 -0.22 7.95
N GLY A 614 -6.59 -1.53 7.97
CA GLY A 614 -6.70 -2.36 6.77
C GLY A 614 -7.38 -3.71 7.01
N CYS A 615 -7.64 -4.43 5.91
CA CYS A 615 -8.21 -5.77 5.89
C CYS A 615 -7.09 -6.80 5.75
N LEU A 616 -6.77 -7.48 6.84
CA LEU A 616 -5.77 -8.55 6.88
C LEU A 616 -6.45 -9.86 6.47
N ALA A 617 -6.02 -10.43 5.35
CA ALA A 617 -6.56 -11.69 4.85
C ALA A 617 -5.52 -12.49 4.08
N HIS A 618 -5.80 -13.78 3.90
CA HIS A 618 -4.97 -14.63 3.06
C HIS A 618 -4.86 -14.04 1.65
N PRO A 619 -3.68 -14.09 0.98
CA PRO A 619 -3.52 -13.54 -0.37
C PRO A 619 -4.56 -14.04 -1.38
N PHE A 620 -5.01 -15.29 -1.24
CA PHE A 620 -6.08 -15.85 -2.09
C PHE A 620 -7.44 -15.15 -1.90
N PHE A 621 -7.76 -14.69 -0.69
CA PHE A 621 -8.96 -13.90 -0.45
C PHE A 621 -8.92 -12.57 -1.22
N HIS A 622 -7.77 -11.90 -1.27
CA HIS A 622 -7.57 -10.68 -2.04
C HIS A 622 -7.59 -10.94 -3.55
N ALA A 623 -6.79 -11.91 -4.02
CA ALA A 623 -6.70 -12.27 -5.43
C ALA A 623 -8.03 -12.79 -6.03
N SER A 624 -8.85 -13.52 -5.25
CA SER A 624 -10.17 -13.97 -5.70
C SER A 624 -11.15 -12.83 -5.98
N LYS A 625 -10.91 -11.65 -5.38
CA LYS A 625 -11.66 -10.41 -5.65
C LYS A 625 -11.04 -9.60 -6.79
N ARG A 626 -10.04 -10.15 -7.50
CA ARG A 626 -9.24 -9.49 -8.56
C ARG A 626 -8.52 -8.25 -8.06
N ARG A 627 -7.91 -8.38 -6.88
CA ARG A 627 -7.19 -7.31 -6.19
C ARG A 627 -5.82 -7.78 -5.74
N ASN A 628 -4.91 -6.82 -5.73
CA ASN A 628 -3.56 -6.96 -5.23
C ASN A 628 -3.39 -6.07 -4.01
N CYS A 629 -2.35 -6.30 -3.22
CA CYS A 629 -2.03 -5.44 -2.08
C CYS A 629 -1.06 -4.33 -2.51
N ASP A 630 -1.41 -3.62 -3.59
CA ASP A 630 -0.64 -2.50 -4.16
C ASP A 630 -1.21 -1.12 -3.74
N GLY A 631 -2.23 -1.08 -2.87
CA GLY A 631 -2.93 0.12 -2.42
C GLY A 631 -4.40 0.15 -2.85
N ASP A 632 -4.89 -0.97 -3.34
CA ASP A 632 -6.31 -1.24 -3.54
C ASP A 632 -7.09 -1.31 -2.22
N GLU A 633 -8.39 -1.12 -2.34
CA GLU A 633 -9.33 -1.06 -1.21
C GLU A 633 -10.52 -1.96 -1.51
N ASP A 634 -10.93 -2.77 -0.53
CA ASP A 634 -12.10 -3.61 -0.60
C ASP A 634 -13.19 -3.21 0.39
N ALA A 635 -14.44 -3.51 0.02
CA ALA A 635 -15.58 -3.35 0.89
C ALA A 635 -15.91 -4.67 1.60
N VAL A 636 -16.10 -4.61 2.91
CA VAL A 636 -16.64 -5.70 3.72
C VAL A 636 -18.07 -5.39 4.15
N MET A 637 -18.93 -6.40 4.12
CA MET A 637 -20.31 -6.33 4.61
C MET A 637 -20.74 -7.65 5.26
N LEU A 638 -21.69 -7.61 6.19
CA LEU A 638 -22.26 -8.84 6.77
C LEU A 638 -23.03 -9.62 5.70
N LEU A 639 -22.90 -10.95 5.68
CA LEU A 639 -23.58 -11.79 4.68
C LEU A 639 -25.10 -11.59 4.71
N LEU A 640 -25.71 -11.56 5.89
CA LEU A 640 -27.16 -11.44 6.03
C LEU A 640 -27.67 -10.04 5.62
N ASP A 641 -26.87 -8.99 5.79
CA ASP A 641 -27.17 -7.66 5.25
C ASP A 641 -27.31 -7.71 3.73
N ALA A 642 -26.30 -8.30 3.06
CA ALA A 642 -26.31 -8.46 1.62
C ALA A 642 -27.52 -9.28 1.16
N LEU A 643 -27.87 -10.38 1.84
CA LEU A 643 -29.00 -11.22 1.43
C LEU A 643 -30.37 -10.54 1.57
N ILE A 644 -30.59 -9.75 2.64
CA ILE A 644 -31.90 -9.16 2.93
C ILE A 644 -32.09 -7.79 2.28
N ASN A 645 -31.02 -7.00 2.19
CA ASN A 645 -31.11 -5.59 1.81
C ASN A 645 -30.70 -5.32 0.36
N PHE A 646 -29.92 -6.20 -0.27
CA PHE A 646 -29.60 -6.09 -1.68
C PHE A 646 -30.83 -6.28 -2.57
N SER A 647 -30.97 -5.46 -3.61
CA SER A 647 -31.91 -5.72 -4.69
C SER A 647 -31.41 -5.19 -6.02
N ARG A 648 -31.56 -6.01 -7.08
CA ARG A 648 -31.28 -5.59 -8.46
C ARG A 648 -32.16 -4.41 -8.90
N SER A 649 -33.34 -4.22 -8.29
CA SER A 649 -34.24 -3.09 -8.56
C SER A 649 -33.70 -1.73 -8.05
N PHE A 650 -32.69 -1.73 -7.18
CA PHE A 650 -32.03 -0.51 -6.70
C PHE A 650 -30.84 -0.10 -7.56
N LEU A 651 -30.31 -1.03 -8.36
CA LEU A 651 -29.13 -0.76 -9.17
C LEU A 651 -29.43 0.31 -10.24
N PRO A 652 -28.48 1.25 -10.45
CA PRO A 652 -28.62 2.26 -11.50
C PRO A 652 -28.63 1.63 -12.91
N GLU A 653 -29.23 2.34 -13.86
CA GLU A 653 -29.26 1.91 -15.27
C GLU A 653 -27.87 1.89 -15.93
N SER A 654 -26.95 2.72 -15.45
CA SER A 654 -25.60 2.82 -16.02
C SER A 654 -24.76 1.57 -15.72
N ARG A 655 -24.01 1.10 -16.73
CA ARG A 655 -23.14 -0.09 -16.64
C ARG A 655 -22.17 -0.01 -15.46
N GLY A 656 -21.56 1.16 -15.24
CA GLY A 656 -20.60 1.38 -14.16
C GLY A 656 -21.17 1.39 -12.74
N GLY A 657 -22.50 1.44 -12.56
CA GLY A 657 -23.11 1.31 -11.23
C GLY A 657 -23.72 -0.06 -10.95
N ARG A 658 -23.72 -0.98 -11.93
CA ARG A 658 -24.01 -2.41 -11.72
C ARG A 658 -22.76 -3.19 -11.32
N MET A 659 -21.62 -2.80 -11.87
CA MET A 659 -20.31 -3.16 -11.33
C MET A 659 -20.16 -2.38 -10.01
N ASP A 660 -19.62 -3.00 -8.96
CA ASP A 660 -19.63 -2.56 -7.55
C ASP A 660 -20.88 -2.98 -6.75
N ALA A 661 -21.52 -4.10 -7.10
CA ALA A 661 -22.60 -4.72 -6.32
C ALA A 661 -22.50 -6.26 -6.35
N PRO A 662 -22.85 -6.97 -5.25
CA PRO A 662 -22.67 -8.42 -5.15
C PRO A 662 -23.75 -9.17 -5.94
N LEU A 663 -23.59 -9.27 -7.26
CA LEU A 663 -24.52 -9.95 -8.16
C LEU A 663 -24.43 -11.48 -8.04
N VAL A 664 -23.25 -11.98 -7.70
CA VAL A 664 -22.90 -13.38 -7.47
C VAL A 664 -22.00 -13.43 -6.24
N VAL A 665 -22.06 -14.54 -5.49
CA VAL A 665 -21.20 -14.79 -4.33
C VAL A 665 -20.41 -16.08 -4.58
N SER A 666 -19.09 -16.01 -4.49
CA SER A 666 -18.21 -17.18 -4.45
C SER A 666 -18.11 -17.69 -3.02
N THR A 667 -18.48 -18.96 -2.81
CA THR A 667 -18.50 -19.59 -1.48
C THR A 667 -17.20 -20.30 -1.14
N VAL A 668 -16.43 -20.72 -2.15
CA VAL A 668 -15.18 -21.48 -2.00
C VAL A 668 -14.13 -20.86 -2.90
N ILE A 669 -12.95 -20.60 -2.35
CA ILE A 669 -11.81 -20.12 -3.13
C ILE A 669 -11.05 -21.33 -3.70
N ARG A 670 -10.96 -21.39 -5.03
CA ARG A 670 -10.15 -22.36 -5.76
C ARG A 670 -8.88 -21.66 -6.28
N PRO A 671 -7.68 -22.00 -5.78
CA PRO A 671 -6.43 -21.35 -6.20
C PRO A 671 -6.17 -21.45 -7.71
N GLU A 672 -6.78 -22.39 -8.42
CA GLU A 672 -6.66 -22.52 -9.88
C GLU A 672 -7.42 -21.42 -10.65
N GLU A 673 -8.44 -20.82 -10.03
CA GLU A 673 -9.36 -19.86 -10.66
C GLU A 673 -9.11 -18.41 -10.24
N ILE A 674 -8.25 -18.19 -9.24
CA ILE A 674 -7.88 -16.84 -8.79
C ILE A 674 -6.87 -16.19 -9.74
N ASP A 675 -6.55 -14.92 -9.47
CA ASP A 675 -5.57 -14.18 -10.25
C ASP A 675 -4.19 -14.86 -10.24
N LYS A 676 -3.49 -14.77 -11.38
CA LYS A 676 -2.20 -15.43 -11.60
C LYS A 676 -1.10 -14.86 -10.72
N GLU A 677 -1.22 -13.61 -10.29
CA GLU A 677 -0.24 -12.98 -9.41
C GLU A 677 -0.11 -13.73 -8.08
N ALA A 678 -1.22 -14.24 -7.54
CA ALA A 678 -1.20 -15.06 -6.34
C ALA A 678 -0.48 -16.41 -6.53
N HIS A 679 -0.30 -16.88 -7.78
CA HIS A 679 0.46 -18.09 -8.08
C HIS A 679 1.97 -17.89 -7.91
N ASN A 680 2.46 -16.65 -8.05
CA ASN A 680 3.87 -16.33 -7.96
C ASN A 680 4.37 -16.12 -6.52
N ILE A 681 3.47 -16.17 -5.53
CA ILE A 681 3.82 -16.07 -4.12
C ILE A 681 4.73 -17.24 -3.72
N ASP A 682 5.93 -16.92 -3.22
CA ASP A 682 6.87 -17.86 -2.62
C ASP A 682 6.40 -18.30 -1.22
N VAL A 683 6.50 -19.59 -0.92
CA VAL A 683 6.02 -20.19 0.34
C VAL A 683 7.10 -21.02 1.04
N ALA A 684 8.37 -20.77 0.74
CA ALA A 684 9.51 -21.35 1.43
C ALA A 684 9.81 -20.66 2.78
N TRP A 685 10.40 -21.41 3.73
CA TRP A 685 10.86 -20.89 5.03
C TRP A 685 12.19 -20.14 4.95
N GLY A 686 12.91 -20.28 3.85
CA GLY A 686 14.17 -19.61 3.58
C GLY A 686 14.50 -19.73 2.10
N TYR A 687 15.32 -18.83 1.58
CA TYR A 687 15.81 -18.96 0.21
C TYR A 687 17.12 -19.75 0.18
N PRO A 688 17.31 -20.60 -0.85
CA PRO A 688 18.47 -21.46 -0.93
C PRO A 688 19.71 -20.71 -1.42
N VAL A 689 20.91 -21.26 -1.19
CA VAL A 689 22.18 -20.60 -1.50
C VAL A 689 22.38 -20.32 -3.00
N ASP A 690 21.91 -21.22 -3.88
CA ASP A 690 21.98 -21.06 -5.33
C ASP A 690 21.16 -19.85 -5.82
N PHE A 691 20.04 -19.56 -5.18
CA PHE A 691 19.26 -18.36 -5.48
C PHE A 691 20.08 -17.10 -5.21
N TYR A 692 20.76 -17.00 -4.07
CA TYR A 692 21.58 -15.83 -3.77
C TYR A 692 22.73 -15.66 -4.75
N TYR A 693 23.41 -16.75 -5.13
CA TYR A 693 24.45 -16.71 -6.17
C TYR A 693 23.89 -16.23 -7.52
N LEU A 694 22.70 -16.70 -7.93
CA LEU A 694 22.03 -16.23 -9.15
C LEU A 694 21.83 -14.71 -9.15
N THR A 695 21.46 -14.12 -8.01
CA THR A 695 21.23 -12.66 -7.94
C THR A 695 22.47 -11.85 -8.32
N THR A 696 23.68 -12.38 -8.07
CA THR A 696 24.94 -11.70 -8.41
C THR A 696 25.17 -11.51 -9.91
N LEU A 697 24.53 -12.33 -10.74
CA LEU A 697 24.59 -12.24 -12.19
C LEU A 697 23.56 -11.25 -12.76
N SER A 698 22.57 -10.86 -11.96
CA SER A 698 21.38 -10.11 -12.39
C SER A 698 20.74 -10.66 -13.68
N PRO A 699 20.41 -11.96 -13.73
CA PRO A 699 20.00 -12.62 -14.97
C PRO A 699 18.59 -12.21 -15.41
N PRO A 700 18.28 -12.29 -16.72
CA PRO A 700 16.92 -12.16 -17.20
C PRO A 700 16.06 -13.33 -16.69
N LEU A 701 14.82 -13.04 -16.31
CA LEU A 701 13.93 -14.04 -15.71
C LEU A 701 13.31 -15.02 -16.71
N GLU A 702 13.23 -14.67 -18.00
CA GLU A 702 12.54 -15.49 -19.01
C GLU A 702 13.07 -16.92 -19.06
N ASP A 703 14.39 -17.09 -18.95
CA ASP A 703 15.03 -18.41 -18.96
C ASP A 703 14.97 -19.13 -17.61
N LEU A 704 14.92 -18.38 -16.50
CA LEU A 704 15.01 -18.92 -15.14
C LEU A 704 13.67 -19.13 -14.45
N GLN A 705 12.58 -18.62 -15.01
CA GLN A 705 11.27 -18.62 -14.37
C GLN A 705 10.83 -20.03 -13.98
N TYR A 706 11.04 -21.03 -14.83
CA TYR A 706 10.73 -22.43 -14.53
C TYR A 706 11.52 -22.94 -13.31
N PHE A 707 12.84 -22.73 -13.32
CA PHE A 707 13.72 -23.16 -12.23
C PHE A 707 13.33 -22.49 -10.91
N LEU A 708 13.14 -21.16 -10.90
CA LEU A 708 12.79 -20.40 -9.69
C LEU A 708 11.42 -20.79 -9.11
N ILE A 709 10.42 -21.01 -9.96
CA ILE A 709 9.07 -21.44 -9.54
C ILE A 709 9.13 -22.76 -8.75
N GLN A 710 9.98 -23.69 -9.16
CA GLN A 710 10.16 -24.97 -8.50
C GLN A 710 11.09 -24.85 -7.29
N ARG A 711 12.23 -24.17 -7.46
CA ARG A 711 13.30 -24.07 -6.46
C ARG A 711 12.88 -23.28 -5.21
N LEU A 712 12.10 -22.22 -5.38
CA LEU A 712 11.64 -21.35 -4.30
C LEU A 712 10.28 -21.77 -3.71
N ASP A 713 9.73 -22.90 -4.18
CA ASP A 713 8.42 -23.43 -3.79
C ASP A 713 7.33 -22.35 -3.83
N THR A 714 6.80 -22.08 -5.02
CA THR A 714 5.74 -21.07 -5.23
C THR A 714 4.35 -21.70 -5.16
N VAL A 715 3.30 -20.89 -4.95
CA VAL A 715 1.92 -21.41 -5.04
C VAL A 715 1.67 -22.13 -6.38
N LYS A 716 2.28 -21.65 -7.47
CA LYS A 716 2.18 -22.24 -8.80
C LYS A 716 2.71 -23.68 -8.87
N SER A 717 3.78 -24.02 -8.15
CA SER A 717 4.31 -25.39 -8.12
C SER A 717 3.43 -26.35 -7.30
N ARG A 718 2.59 -25.83 -6.40
CA ARG A 718 1.70 -26.62 -5.53
C ARG A 718 0.29 -26.83 -6.08
N LEU A 719 -0.10 -26.16 -7.17
CA LEU A 719 -1.44 -26.27 -7.76
C LEU A 719 -1.80 -27.72 -8.09
N GLY A 720 -3.04 -28.12 -7.78
CA GLY A 720 -3.52 -29.50 -7.96
C GLY A 720 -3.13 -30.47 -6.83
N THR A 721 -2.37 -30.02 -5.83
CA THR A 721 -2.04 -30.80 -4.63
C THR A 721 -2.76 -30.26 -3.38
N PRO A 722 -2.99 -31.08 -2.34
CA PRO A 722 -3.58 -30.60 -1.08
C PRO A 722 -2.78 -29.46 -0.41
N LYS A 723 -1.46 -29.38 -0.66
CA LYS A 723 -0.56 -28.33 -0.14
C LYS A 723 -0.83 -26.95 -0.73
N MET A 724 -1.75 -26.82 -1.69
CA MET A 724 -2.13 -25.49 -2.20
C MET A 724 -2.88 -24.64 -1.16
N PHE A 725 -3.45 -25.25 -0.11
CA PHE A 725 -4.22 -24.55 0.92
C PHE A 725 -3.52 -24.41 2.27
N CYS A 726 -2.38 -25.08 2.46
CA CYS A 726 -1.70 -25.18 3.76
C CYS A 726 -0.19 -25.34 3.63
N SER A 727 0.51 -25.32 4.77
CA SER A 727 1.97 -25.40 4.86
C SER A 727 2.69 -24.26 4.15
N PHE A 728 2.17 -23.04 4.27
CA PHE A 728 2.81 -21.85 3.74
C PHE A 728 3.99 -21.49 4.65
N GLY A 729 5.16 -21.28 4.07
CA GLY A 729 6.31 -20.70 4.76
C GLY A 729 6.40 -19.19 4.54
N PHE A 730 7.31 -18.57 5.27
CA PHE A 730 7.78 -17.21 5.08
C PHE A 730 9.22 -17.12 5.60
N THR A 731 10.00 -16.14 5.14
CA THR A 731 11.42 -16.06 5.49
C THR A 731 11.71 -15.16 6.67
N HIS A 732 10.88 -14.13 6.91
CA HIS A 732 11.08 -13.17 7.99
C HIS A 732 9.84 -13.04 8.88
N ASP A 733 10.04 -13.15 10.18
CA ASP A 733 8.97 -12.91 11.14
C ASP A 733 8.99 -11.46 11.67
N THR A 734 7.84 -11.02 12.17
CA THR A 734 7.69 -9.83 13.01
C THR A 734 7.01 -10.23 14.33
N PRO A 735 7.48 -9.80 15.50
CA PRO A 735 6.88 -10.17 16.78
C PRO A 735 5.41 -9.73 16.91
N ASP A 736 5.07 -8.59 16.31
CA ASP A 736 3.74 -8.02 16.24
C ASP A 736 3.56 -7.32 14.87
N ILE A 737 2.43 -7.57 14.23
CA ILE A 737 2.04 -6.95 12.96
C ILE A 737 1.55 -5.50 13.13
N SER A 738 1.24 -5.09 14.36
CA SER A 738 0.72 -3.76 14.70
C SER A 738 1.78 -2.84 15.31
N ALA A 739 3.02 -3.32 15.52
CA ALA A 739 4.12 -2.57 16.15
C ALA A 739 4.78 -1.54 15.21
N ALA A 740 3.96 -0.70 14.58
CA ALA A 740 4.37 0.36 13.67
C ALA A 740 3.33 1.50 13.67
N PRO A 741 3.61 2.68 13.09
CA PRO A 741 2.62 3.73 12.95
C PRO A 741 1.35 3.21 12.25
N LEU A 742 0.22 3.26 12.96
CA LEU A 742 -1.07 2.74 12.48
C LEU A 742 -1.79 3.72 11.55
N SER A 743 -1.46 5.00 11.62
CA SER A 743 -1.99 6.02 10.72
C SER A 743 -0.89 6.92 10.20
N SER A 744 -0.97 7.25 8.91
CA SER A 744 -0.01 8.14 8.28
C SER A 744 -0.19 9.58 8.78
N ALA A 745 0.92 10.29 8.98
CA ALA A 745 0.93 11.71 9.26
C ALA A 745 0.13 12.50 8.22
N TYR A 746 0.05 12.01 6.98
CA TYR A 746 -0.78 12.62 5.94
C TYR A 746 -2.26 12.71 6.31
N LYS A 747 -2.82 11.79 7.10
CA LYS A 747 -4.20 11.89 7.60
C LYS A 747 -4.32 12.77 8.84
N VAL A 748 -3.33 12.69 9.73
CA VAL A 748 -3.33 13.40 11.02
C VAL A 748 -3.13 14.90 10.81
N LEU A 749 -2.21 15.28 9.92
CA LEU A 749 -1.93 16.67 9.57
C LEU A 749 -3.14 17.30 8.89
N GLY A 750 -3.53 18.48 9.35
CA GLY A 750 -4.75 19.14 8.89
C GLY A 750 -4.54 19.86 7.56
N ASN A 751 -3.79 20.95 7.61
CA ASN A 751 -3.70 21.88 6.50
C ASN A 751 -2.66 21.44 5.47
N MET A 752 -2.90 21.75 4.18
CA MET A 752 -1.94 21.40 3.12
C MET A 752 -0.58 22.08 3.31
N VAL A 753 -0.55 23.29 3.88
CA VAL A 753 0.70 24.03 4.14
C VAL A 753 1.59 23.24 5.11
N GLU A 754 1.02 22.80 6.23
CA GLU A 754 1.67 22.00 7.25
C GLU A 754 2.19 20.66 6.69
N LYS A 755 1.40 20.00 5.83
CA LYS A 755 1.84 18.78 5.12
C LYS A 755 3.06 19.02 4.24
N MET A 756 3.09 20.14 3.51
CA MET A 756 4.21 20.49 2.66
C MET A 756 5.44 20.85 3.50
N GLU A 757 5.29 21.65 4.55
CA GLU A 757 6.39 21.99 5.46
C GLU A 757 7.02 20.74 6.10
N THR A 758 6.20 19.81 6.57
CA THR A 758 6.67 18.53 7.14
C THR A 758 7.36 17.67 6.09
N GLN A 759 6.80 17.62 4.87
CA GLN A 759 7.41 16.90 3.75
C GLN A 759 8.81 17.46 3.41
N PHE A 760 8.94 18.77 3.22
CA PHE A 760 10.24 19.39 2.91
C PHE A 760 11.24 19.27 4.07
N GLY A 761 10.78 19.37 5.32
CA GLY A 761 11.64 19.13 6.49
C GLY A 761 12.20 17.70 6.54
N LEU A 762 11.43 16.71 6.09
CA LEU A 762 11.92 15.34 5.92
C LEU A 762 12.92 15.23 4.75
N GLU A 763 12.60 15.84 3.60
CA GLU A 763 13.47 15.82 2.41
C GLU A 763 14.85 16.41 2.71
N GLU A 764 14.93 17.52 3.46
CA GLU A 764 16.20 18.14 3.89
C GLU A 764 17.06 17.23 4.78
N ARG A 765 16.44 16.30 5.52
CA ARG A 765 17.14 15.36 6.41
C ARG A 765 17.57 14.10 5.67
N LEU A 766 16.95 13.76 4.55
CA LEU A 766 17.22 12.53 3.80
C LEU A 766 18.42 12.69 2.88
N ARG A 767 19.47 11.90 3.09
CA ARG A 767 20.63 11.86 2.18
C ARG A 767 20.27 11.41 0.75
N ALA A 768 19.22 10.61 0.60
CA ALA A 768 18.85 9.99 -0.66
C ALA A 768 18.05 10.90 -1.61
N VAL A 769 17.56 12.03 -1.10
CA VAL A 769 16.66 12.94 -1.83
C VAL A 769 17.40 14.23 -2.12
N ASP A 770 17.26 14.74 -3.34
CA ASP A 770 17.69 16.08 -3.71
C ASP A 770 16.50 17.03 -3.56
N GLU A 771 16.54 17.88 -2.53
CA GLU A 771 15.48 18.83 -2.20
C GLU A 771 15.21 19.83 -3.33
N SER A 772 16.22 20.17 -4.13
CA SER A 772 16.07 21.13 -5.23
C SER A 772 15.35 20.50 -6.43
N ASP A 773 15.65 19.25 -6.78
CA ASP A 773 14.91 18.50 -7.82
C ASP A 773 13.45 18.29 -7.40
N VAL A 774 13.19 17.95 -6.14
CA VAL A 774 11.81 17.76 -5.65
C VAL A 774 11.02 19.05 -5.70
N ALA A 775 11.58 20.17 -5.22
CA ALA A 775 10.94 21.47 -5.29
C ALA A 775 10.59 21.85 -6.75
N GLU A 776 11.51 21.63 -7.69
CA GLU A 776 11.28 21.89 -9.11
C GLU A 776 10.17 21.01 -9.70
N ARG A 777 10.14 19.72 -9.40
CA ARG A 777 9.08 18.81 -9.83
C ARG A 777 7.72 19.20 -9.27
N ILE A 778 7.64 19.53 -7.99
CA ILE A 778 6.39 19.97 -7.35
C ILE A 778 5.86 21.25 -8.01
N LEU A 779 6.74 22.23 -8.25
CA LEU A 779 6.36 23.48 -8.91
C LEU A 779 5.86 23.25 -10.34
N SER A 780 6.63 22.50 -11.14
CA SER A 780 6.36 22.30 -12.57
C SER A 780 5.17 21.38 -12.86
N THR A 781 4.99 20.31 -12.08
CA THR A 781 3.99 19.27 -12.36
C THR A 781 2.69 19.41 -11.58
N HIS A 782 2.72 20.05 -10.40
CA HIS A 782 1.54 20.16 -9.52
C HIS A 782 1.07 21.60 -9.36
N LEU A 783 1.91 22.49 -8.83
CA LEU A 783 1.47 23.82 -8.39
C LEU A 783 1.20 24.78 -9.55
N ILE A 784 2.11 24.88 -10.53
CA ILE A 784 1.93 25.76 -11.69
C ILE A 784 0.72 25.31 -12.53
N PRO A 785 0.56 24.01 -12.90
CA PRO A 785 -0.61 23.55 -13.64
C PRO A 785 -1.93 23.81 -12.91
N ASP A 786 -1.98 23.65 -11.58
CA ASP A 786 -3.19 23.91 -10.80
C ASP A 786 -3.54 25.40 -10.78
N ILE A 787 -2.58 26.30 -10.56
CA ILE A 787 -2.83 27.75 -10.66
C ILE A 787 -3.30 28.13 -12.06
N MET A 788 -2.66 27.63 -13.12
CA MET A 788 -3.08 27.91 -14.50
C MET A 788 -4.51 27.42 -14.76
N GLY A 789 -4.82 26.20 -14.31
CA GLY A 789 -6.15 25.61 -14.40
C GLY A 789 -7.20 26.43 -13.66
N ASN A 790 -6.88 26.89 -12.45
CA ASN A 790 -7.75 27.71 -11.62
C ASN A 790 -7.97 29.11 -12.20
N ILE A 791 -6.93 29.75 -12.76
CA ILE A 791 -7.05 31.04 -13.47
C ILE A 791 -7.98 30.87 -14.69
N ARG A 792 -7.76 29.85 -15.52
CA ARG A 792 -8.60 29.57 -16.69
C ARG A 792 -10.05 29.26 -16.29
N SER A 793 -10.25 28.47 -15.23
CA SER A 793 -11.57 28.14 -14.70
C SER A 793 -12.29 29.38 -14.18
N PHE A 794 -11.58 30.28 -13.49
CA PHE A 794 -12.14 31.53 -13.01
C PHE A 794 -12.57 32.46 -14.15
N GLY A 795 -11.77 32.56 -15.22
CA GLY A 795 -12.12 33.35 -16.40
C GLY A 795 -13.33 32.80 -17.19
N THR A 796 -13.58 31.48 -17.11
CA THR A 796 -14.63 30.79 -17.88
C THR A 796 -15.82 30.31 -17.02
N GLN A 797 -15.85 30.71 -15.76
CA GLN A 797 -16.79 30.14 -14.78
C GLN A 797 -18.26 30.48 -15.04
N THR A 798 -19.12 29.73 -14.36
CA THR A 798 -20.58 29.94 -14.38
C THR A 798 -21.06 30.52 -13.06
N PHE A 799 -22.31 30.96 -13.03
CA PHE A 799 -22.94 31.55 -11.85
C PHE A 799 -24.03 30.62 -11.34
N ARG A 800 -24.06 30.35 -10.04
CA ARG A 800 -25.05 29.44 -9.43
C ARG A 800 -25.93 30.19 -8.43
N CYS A 801 -27.22 29.91 -8.46
CA CYS A 801 -28.14 30.34 -7.41
C CYS A 801 -28.06 29.42 -6.18
N THR A 802 -27.84 29.96 -4.98
CA THR A 802 -27.77 29.14 -3.75
C THR A 802 -29.10 28.48 -3.38
N LYS A 803 -30.22 29.13 -3.70
CA LYS A 803 -31.57 28.64 -3.38
C LYS A 803 -32.08 27.59 -4.37
N CYS A 804 -32.08 27.91 -5.67
CA CYS A 804 -32.66 27.03 -6.70
C CYS A 804 -31.63 26.16 -7.43
N GLN A 805 -30.33 26.38 -7.20
CA GLN A 805 -29.23 25.64 -7.81
C GLN A 805 -29.16 25.73 -9.34
N LYS A 806 -29.94 26.63 -9.96
CA LYS A 806 -29.84 26.92 -11.40
C LYS A 806 -28.47 27.54 -11.70
N VAL A 807 -27.83 26.99 -12.72
CA VAL A 807 -26.54 27.45 -13.24
C VAL A 807 -26.80 28.33 -14.46
N TYR A 808 -26.14 29.48 -14.49
CA TYR A 808 -26.17 30.45 -15.57
C TYR A 808 -24.78 30.59 -16.17
N ARG A 809 -24.68 30.49 -17.49
CA ARG A 809 -23.40 30.68 -18.20
C ARG A 809 -22.90 32.13 -18.09
N ARG A 810 -23.82 33.10 -18.04
CA ARG A 810 -23.51 34.54 -17.88
C ARG A 810 -24.38 35.11 -16.77
N LEU A 811 -23.88 36.11 -16.05
CA LEU A 811 -24.65 36.80 -15.04
C LEU A 811 -25.83 37.53 -15.72
N PRO A 812 -27.09 37.29 -15.33
CA PRO A 812 -28.20 38.14 -15.73
C PRO A 812 -27.92 39.59 -15.34
N LEU A 813 -28.35 40.56 -16.16
CA LEU A 813 -28.13 41.99 -15.91
C LEU A 813 -28.70 42.45 -14.55
N THR A 814 -29.72 41.75 -14.04
CA THR A 814 -30.31 42.01 -12.72
C THR A 814 -29.42 41.58 -11.55
N GLY A 815 -28.34 40.82 -11.79
CA GLY A 815 -27.49 40.20 -10.77
C GLY A 815 -28.19 39.12 -9.92
N ARG A 816 -29.46 38.80 -10.22
CA ARG A 816 -30.31 37.91 -9.43
C ARG A 816 -30.85 36.75 -10.27
N CYS A 817 -31.20 35.67 -9.60
CA CYS A 817 -31.71 34.47 -10.24
C CYS A 817 -33.11 34.69 -10.85
N THR A 818 -33.22 34.47 -12.16
CA THR A 818 -34.45 34.57 -12.96
C THR A 818 -35.27 33.27 -13.01
N ASN A 819 -34.79 32.18 -12.40
CA ASN A 819 -35.44 30.88 -12.45
C ASN A 819 -36.80 30.92 -11.71
N ARG A 820 -37.82 30.25 -12.26
CA ARG A 820 -39.12 30.13 -11.61
C ARG A 820 -39.22 28.82 -10.83
N ILE A 821 -39.64 28.91 -9.57
CA ILE A 821 -39.93 27.76 -8.70
C ILE A 821 -41.35 27.92 -8.20
N GLY A 822 -42.24 26.95 -8.45
CA GLY A 822 -43.64 27.00 -8.01
C GLY A 822 -44.39 28.26 -8.48
N GLY A 823 -44.15 28.69 -9.73
CA GLY A 823 -44.77 29.88 -10.31
C GLY A 823 -44.16 31.24 -9.92
N LYS A 824 -43.27 31.31 -8.92
CA LYS A 824 -42.60 32.55 -8.47
C LYS A 824 -41.15 32.63 -8.92
N VAL A 825 -40.66 33.85 -9.21
CA VAL A 825 -39.24 34.09 -9.55
C VAL A 825 -38.38 33.95 -8.30
N CYS A 826 -37.28 33.21 -8.39
CA CYS A 826 -36.40 32.91 -7.27
C CYS A 826 -35.78 34.17 -6.64
N ASN A 827 -35.35 35.12 -7.48
CA ASN A 827 -34.80 36.43 -7.11
C ASN A 827 -33.62 36.42 -6.11
N ASN A 828 -32.97 35.28 -5.95
CA ASN A 828 -31.87 35.08 -5.03
C ASN A 828 -30.53 35.49 -5.67
N PRO A 829 -29.53 35.98 -4.89
CA PRO A 829 -28.22 36.33 -5.42
C PRO A 829 -27.56 35.13 -6.11
N LEU A 830 -26.83 35.43 -7.17
CA LEU A 830 -25.99 34.46 -7.85
C LEU A 830 -24.57 34.58 -7.32
N ILE A 831 -23.97 33.44 -7.01
CA ILE A 831 -22.58 33.35 -6.56
C ILE A 831 -21.70 32.78 -7.67
N LEU A 832 -20.43 33.18 -7.64
CA LEU A 832 -19.37 32.55 -8.44
C LEU A 832 -19.21 31.08 -8.03
N THR A 833 -18.94 30.23 -9.01
CA THR A 833 -18.61 28.82 -8.72
C THR A 833 -17.16 28.65 -8.27
N VAL A 834 -16.26 29.55 -8.67
CA VAL A 834 -14.85 29.55 -8.27
C VAL A 834 -14.54 30.89 -7.58
N HIS A 835 -14.08 30.83 -6.33
CA HIS A 835 -13.75 32.00 -5.53
C HIS A 835 -12.26 32.36 -5.61
N GLU A 836 -11.94 33.64 -5.46
CA GLU A 836 -10.55 34.16 -5.46
C GLU A 836 -9.63 33.42 -4.47
N GLY A 837 -10.13 33.13 -3.26
CA GLY A 837 -9.36 32.42 -2.23
C GLY A 837 -8.86 31.04 -2.66
N ASN A 838 -9.60 30.33 -3.52
CA ASN A 838 -9.16 29.03 -4.03
C ASN A 838 -7.95 29.16 -4.97
N ILE A 839 -7.85 30.28 -5.69
CA ILE A 839 -6.79 30.54 -6.67
C ILE A 839 -5.52 31.03 -5.98
N LYS A 840 -5.67 31.85 -4.94
CA LYS A 840 -4.55 32.40 -4.14
C LYS A 840 -3.98 31.41 -3.12
N LYS A 841 -4.56 30.21 -2.98
CA LYS A 841 -4.21 29.26 -1.91
C LYS A 841 -2.72 28.88 -1.87
N TYR A 842 -2.05 28.77 -3.02
CA TYR A 842 -0.67 28.26 -3.12
C TYR A 842 0.38 29.30 -3.44
N THR A 843 0.01 30.57 -3.56
CA THR A 843 0.92 31.62 -4.02
C THR A 843 2.09 31.86 -3.07
N LYS A 844 1.83 31.81 -1.76
CA LYS A 844 2.88 31.97 -0.72
C LYS A 844 3.92 30.85 -0.82
N ILE A 845 3.46 29.59 -0.83
CA ILE A 845 4.32 28.41 -0.91
C ILE A 845 5.15 28.42 -2.19
N MET A 846 4.54 28.73 -3.33
CA MET A 846 5.28 28.78 -4.60
C MET A 846 6.41 29.79 -4.59
N LYS A 847 6.23 30.95 -3.94
CA LYS A 847 7.30 31.93 -3.76
C LYS A 847 8.39 31.37 -2.85
N GLU A 848 8.02 30.84 -1.69
CA GLU A 848 8.97 30.26 -0.73
C GLU A 848 9.83 29.17 -1.40
N LEU A 849 9.22 28.23 -2.14
CA LEU A 849 9.96 27.17 -2.83
C LEU A 849 10.90 27.70 -3.93
N ALA A 850 10.47 28.70 -4.70
CA ALA A 850 11.28 29.23 -5.80
C ALA A 850 12.48 30.07 -5.34
N PHE A 851 12.43 30.62 -4.11
CA PHE A 851 13.50 31.43 -3.52
C PHE A 851 14.37 30.66 -2.53
N LYS A 852 13.81 29.71 -1.77
CA LYS A 852 14.57 28.92 -0.79
C LYS A 852 15.46 27.87 -1.46
N TYR A 853 14.96 27.22 -2.50
CA TYR A 853 15.67 26.12 -3.18
C TYR A 853 16.27 26.56 -4.53
N SER A 854 17.29 25.82 -4.96
CA SER A 854 18.06 26.08 -6.19
C SER A 854 17.33 25.60 -7.44
N VAL A 855 16.12 26.11 -7.69
CA VAL A 855 15.30 25.77 -8.87
C VAL A 855 15.82 26.44 -10.14
N SER A 856 15.54 25.83 -11.31
CA SER A 856 15.91 26.42 -12.60
C SER A 856 15.36 27.84 -12.80
N SER A 857 16.10 28.66 -13.54
CA SER A 857 15.72 30.04 -13.87
C SER A 857 14.35 30.10 -14.57
N TYR A 858 14.10 29.16 -15.48
CA TYR A 858 12.82 29.01 -16.18
C TYR A 858 11.64 28.80 -15.23
N THR A 859 11.77 27.87 -14.28
CA THR A 859 10.71 27.59 -13.30
C THR A 859 10.46 28.81 -12.40
N ARG A 860 11.54 29.48 -11.95
CA ARG A 860 11.44 30.71 -11.14
C ARG A 860 10.71 31.84 -11.88
N GLU A 861 11.05 32.08 -13.14
CA GLU A 861 10.38 33.10 -13.97
C GLU A 861 8.91 32.76 -14.21
N ARG A 862 8.57 31.49 -14.47
CA ARG A 862 7.16 31.06 -14.60
C ARG A 862 6.35 31.36 -13.35
N VAL A 863 6.89 31.06 -12.17
CA VAL A 863 6.23 31.40 -10.90
C VAL A 863 5.98 32.91 -10.83
N ASN A 864 7.00 33.73 -11.12
CA ASN A 864 6.88 35.20 -11.09
C ASN A 864 5.81 35.72 -12.05
N ILE A 865 5.77 35.23 -13.30
CA ILE A 865 4.77 35.62 -14.31
C ILE A 865 3.35 35.28 -13.83
N HIS A 866 3.15 34.09 -13.27
CA HIS A 866 1.84 33.69 -12.76
C HIS A 866 1.42 34.53 -11.54
N MET A 867 2.35 34.89 -10.66
CA MET A 867 2.07 35.80 -9.53
C MET A 867 1.65 37.19 -10.02
N GLN A 868 2.39 37.77 -10.98
CA GLN A 868 2.03 39.05 -11.58
C GLN A 868 0.67 39.00 -12.28
N THR A 869 0.36 37.88 -12.95
CA THR A 869 -0.94 37.66 -13.59
C THR A 869 -2.07 37.65 -12.56
N LEU A 870 -1.90 36.98 -11.42
CA LEU A 870 -2.87 36.96 -10.33
C LEU A 870 -3.06 38.35 -9.72
N GLU A 871 -1.98 39.08 -9.47
CA GLU A 871 -2.04 40.45 -8.98
C GLU A 871 -2.78 41.37 -9.96
N SER A 872 -2.52 41.24 -11.26
CA SER A 872 -3.23 42.00 -12.31
C SER A 872 -4.72 41.68 -12.36
N LEU A 873 -5.09 40.39 -12.34
CA LEU A 873 -6.49 39.94 -12.40
C LEU A 873 -7.33 40.47 -11.22
N PHE A 874 -6.74 40.57 -10.03
CA PHE A 874 -7.45 40.96 -8.81
C PHE A 874 -7.15 42.40 -8.34
N LYS A 875 -6.27 43.16 -9.00
CA LYS A 875 -5.91 44.54 -8.61
C LYS A 875 -7.11 45.48 -8.50
N HIS A 876 -8.17 45.27 -9.27
CA HIS A 876 -9.37 46.12 -9.26
C HIS A 876 -10.38 45.82 -8.13
N SER A 877 -10.27 44.70 -7.41
CA SER A 877 -11.20 44.38 -6.31
C SER A 877 -10.85 45.11 -5.01
N VAL A 878 -9.58 45.46 -4.80
CA VAL A 878 -9.08 46.17 -3.60
C VAL A 878 -9.51 47.65 -3.60
N ASN A 879 -9.52 48.30 -4.76
CA ASN A 879 -9.92 49.72 -4.92
C ASN A 879 -11.40 50.00 -4.62
N LYS A 880 -12.24 48.98 -4.40
CA LYS A 880 -13.65 49.18 -4.06
C LYS A 880 -13.84 49.61 -2.60
N LYS A 881 -12.98 49.15 -1.67
CA LYS A 881 -13.00 49.61 -0.26
C LYS A 881 -12.48 51.05 -0.10
N GLU A 882 -11.51 51.48 -0.93
CA GLU A 882 -11.03 52.87 -0.90
C GLU A 882 -11.97 53.84 -1.64
N ARG A 883 -12.70 53.39 -2.67
CA ARG A 883 -13.70 54.22 -3.37
C ARG A 883 -14.96 54.50 -2.55
N GLU A 884 -15.33 53.63 -1.61
CA GLU A 884 -16.45 53.90 -0.69
C GLU A 884 -16.14 55.03 0.32
N GLY A 885 -14.86 55.40 0.50
CA GLY A 885 -14.41 56.49 1.37
C GLY A 885 -14.26 57.87 0.71
N ARG A 886 -14.37 57.99 -0.63
CA ARG A 886 -14.27 59.27 -1.34
C ARG A 886 -15.40 59.41 -2.36
N ARG A 887 -16.57 59.88 -1.90
CA ARG A 887 -17.59 60.45 -2.78
C ARG A 887 -17.04 61.76 -3.37
N PRO A 888 -16.91 61.92 -4.71
CA PRO A 888 -16.54 63.19 -5.30
C PRO A 888 -17.65 64.23 -5.08
N ALA A 889 -17.25 65.44 -4.69
CA ALA A 889 -18.13 66.57 -4.34
C ALA A 889 -19.09 67.03 -5.45
N ALA A 890 -18.92 66.54 -6.69
CA ALA A 890 -19.77 66.85 -7.84
C ALA A 890 -21.17 66.20 -7.79
N LEU A 891 -21.44 65.28 -6.86
CA LEU A 891 -22.77 64.66 -6.69
C LEU A 891 -23.65 65.34 -5.63
N LYS A 892 -23.15 66.34 -4.89
CA LYS A 892 -23.97 67.14 -3.95
C LYS A 892 -24.76 68.26 -4.62
N SER A 893 -24.42 68.67 -5.84
CA SER A 893 -25.12 69.75 -6.55
C SER A 893 -26.33 69.30 -7.37
N LEU A 894 -26.49 67.99 -7.63
CA LEU A 894 -27.64 67.46 -8.38
C LEU A 894 -28.85 67.12 -7.49
N GLU A 895 -28.63 66.83 -6.20
CA GLU A 895 -29.71 66.62 -5.20
C GLU A 895 -30.24 67.93 -4.59
N ALA A 896 -29.64 69.07 -4.94
CA ALA A 896 -30.15 70.40 -4.60
C ALA A 896 -30.92 71.06 -5.76
N PHE A 897 -30.96 70.40 -6.94
CA PHE A 897 -31.66 70.86 -8.13
C PHE A 897 -32.87 69.97 -8.50
N LEU A 898 -32.96 68.76 -7.93
CA LEU A 898 -34.14 67.91 -7.89
C LEU A 898 -34.80 68.04 -6.52
#